data_AF-A0A9P3IZP0-F1
#
_entry.id   AF-A0A9P3IZP0-F1
#
_cell.length_a   1.000
_cell.length_b   1.000
_cell.length_c   1.000
_cell.angle_alpha   90.00
_cell.angle_beta   90.00
_cell.angle_gamma   90.00
#
_symmetry.space_group_name_H-M   'P 1'
#
loop_
_entity.id
_entity.type
_entity.pdbx_description
1 polymer ?
#
loop_
_entity_poly.entity_id
_entity_poly.type
_entity_poly.pdbx_seq_one_letter_code
_entity_poly.pdbx_strand_id
1 'polypeptide(L)'
;MVGGIGSSARRRTVATRYPWTTPQCFICLLAVAAALSNVLLFHLYGDSIEAASRGFRALLLERSGRKDPGGKDAGEGEAGGGEAEPTTDINMKRVYDSIKFDNVAGGKWTQGWKLGYAGHEWDEEPLRVFVVPHSHNDPGWLLTVEQYYNKSSQHILHTILRSLSQSPSRRFIWEEMSYLSRWWMDATEEEREGMRALVRSGQLEIVGGGWVMNDEANTHYYAIIEQLTEGNTWLYDNLGVAPTNSWAIDPFGHSATMPYLLRRSGFSNMLIQRTHYEVKKALAKQKQLEFFWRQAWDRSGGRTFEARDRSGERTFEAPHEWRQARRARERWGGRMRSGLFSQGQGAADYGGEKQQEEAGGERSTDIVCHMMPFYSYDIPHTCGPTPGVCCQFDFLRKRGTNNWCPWGQDAVPITRDNIAQRAQLLVDQWRKKSLLFRTNVLLVPLGDDFRYSSMLEALAQFRNYELLFRFINSRKSLKVNASFGTLEDYFTAMRTASSRQRATQRAKQLGLLPKKHNRFRLFTNSLDSNRPIPDSLLSNARPLLPSLSGDFFTYADRDQDYWSGYFTSRPFWKAVDRVLEANLRAADILYALCWSDWESSQPREDSASFQGMMVGGSSSELGQLPFPLNFAERLVLARRNLALFQHHDGITGTAKEHVVKDYSVRMHEALTDLNNFMCAAVAALLLGASNLSAPTSTALNAAILPQQHSPFRAERRRRAHDGPWERLVRDTRRVVVYNPLEEERREIISVLVKSPSIAIVGQGGKCFPGQLLPEWSKANMTVTPSSGRHRLFWEASVPPLGLSTYFIVSRAAVPACPAPALSSISVFNPPPGFVCPVPYACEMVEGGGEGSGGGVENEAGPAAAAGAVDSASDAAGGAAGAGGAGSAGGAGSAGGAGGAGGAGSAAGAAGAGSAAGAGGAADVSKDKFSISNGNCEVELGRMDGLVKGIKLPAMPAPLPVREQFALYASSGGAYLFRPHGAAVPIVKEQQRGGRVKKGSNGEKEGSGECGEWAWEG
;
A
#
# COMPACT_ATOMS: atom_id res chain seq x y z
N MET A 1 -63.13 -31.59 3.35
CA MET A 1 -64.45 -31.52 4.02
C MET A 1 -64.24 -31.28 5.50
N VAL A 2 -65.23 -30.64 6.11
CA VAL A 2 -65.32 -30.06 7.46
C VAL A 2 -65.08 -31.08 8.61
N GLY A 3 -64.73 -30.55 9.79
CA GLY A 3 -64.28 -31.23 11.01
C GLY A 3 -65.29 -32.13 11.77
N GLY A 4 -64.90 -32.54 12.99
CA GLY A 4 -65.69 -33.29 13.99
C GLY A 4 -64.84 -34.35 14.72
N ILE A 5 -64.26 -34.08 15.90
CA ILE A 5 -64.78 -34.27 17.27
C ILE A 5 -65.10 -35.74 17.65
N GLY A 6 -64.25 -36.34 18.52
CA GLY A 6 -64.62 -36.74 19.88
C GLY A 6 -65.03 -38.20 20.23
N SER A 7 -64.36 -38.73 21.27
CA SER A 7 -64.72 -39.76 22.30
C SER A 7 -63.77 -40.99 22.31
N SER A 8 -62.98 -41.31 23.37
CA SER A 8 -63.24 -41.68 24.79
C SER A 8 -64.12 -42.95 24.92
N ALA A 9 -63.83 -44.04 25.66
CA ALA A 9 -62.75 -44.49 26.56
C ALA A 9 -63.03 -45.96 26.99
N ARG A 10 -62.03 -46.70 27.53
CA ARG A 10 -62.07 -47.66 28.69
C ARG A 10 -60.77 -48.50 28.74
N ARG A 11 -59.84 -48.23 29.68
CA ARG A 11 -59.65 -48.81 31.04
C ARG A 11 -59.33 -50.32 31.10
N ARG A 12 -58.13 -50.65 31.61
CA ARG A 12 -57.89 -51.62 32.71
C ARG A 12 -56.62 -51.25 33.50
N THR A 13 -56.76 -51.28 34.82
CA THR A 13 -55.82 -51.07 35.95
C THR A 13 -54.92 -52.30 36.17
N VAL A 14 -53.76 -52.31 36.85
CA VAL A 14 -53.50 -52.13 38.31
C VAL A 14 -51.96 -52.17 38.60
N ALA A 15 -51.48 -51.26 39.48
CA ALA A 15 -50.39 -51.32 40.52
C ALA A 15 -48.94 -51.80 40.20
N THR A 16 -47.84 -51.42 40.90
CA THR A 16 -47.41 -50.40 41.90
C THR A 16 -45.86 -50.51 42.04
N ARG A 17 -45.23 -49.45 42.59
CA ARG A 17 -43.95 -49.36 43.35
C ARG A 17 -42.72 -48.65 42.71
N TYR A 18 -42.38 -47.53 43.35
CA TYR A 18 -41.08 -46.83 43.50
C TYR A 18 -40.16 -47.60 44.50
N PRO A 19 -38.86 -47.27 44.82
CA PRO A 19 -38.00 -46.13 44.41
C PRO A 19 -36.41 -46.34 44.39
N TRP A 20 -35.66 -45.22 44.19
CA TRP A 20 -34.25 -44.82 44.55
C TRP A 20 -32.95 -45.27 43.81
N THR A 21 -32.23 -44.24 43.30
CA THR A 21 -30.79 -43.88 43.32
C THR A 21 -29.69 -44.58 42.50
N THR A 22 -29.03 -43.80 41.61
CA THR A 22 -27.62 -43.30 41.76
C THR A 22 -27.15 -42.50 40.51
N PRO A 23 -26.95 -41.17 40.58
CA PRO A 23 -26.32 -40.39 39.51
C PRO A 23 -24.88 -40.00 39.91
N GLN A 24 -23.97 -40.98 39.96
CA GLN A 24 -22.54 -40.71 40.25
C GLN A 24 -21.57 -41.45 39.32
N CYS A 25 -22.02 -42.44 38.54
CA CYS A 25 -21.16 -43.13 37.58
C CYS A 25 -21.05 -42.44 36.20
N PHE A 26 -22.04 -41.62 35.80
CA PHE A 26 -22.04 -41.00 34.47
C PHE A 26 -21.14 -39.76 34.35
N ILE A 27 -20.92 -39.04 35.46
CA ILE A 27 -20.06 -37.84 35.48
C ILE A 27 -18.57 -38.26 35.55
N CYS A 28 -18.24 -39.38 36.18
CA CYS A 28 -16.86 -39.88 36.22
C CYS A 28 -16.36 -40.38 34.86
N LEU A 29 -17.24 -40.97 34.03
CA LEU A 29 -16.88 -41.45 32.68
C LEU A 29 -16.63 -40.29 31.68
N LEU A 30 -17.35 -39.18 31.82
CA LEU A 30 -17.13 -37.98 30.99
C LEU A 30 -15.87 -37.21 31.39
N ALA A 31 -15.52 -37.19 32.69
CA ALA A 31 -14.29 -36.56 33.17
C ALA A 31 -13.02 -37.32 32.73
N VAL A 32 -13.07 -38.66 32.70
CA VAL A 32 -11.93 -39.50 32.24
C VAL A 32 -11.74 -39.40 30.72
N ALA A 33 -12.82 -39.28 29.94
CA ALA A 33 -12.74 -39.07 28.49
C ALA A 33 -12.18 -37.68 28.13
N ALA A 34 -12.52 -36.63 28.88
CA ALA A 34 -11.98 -35.28 28.69
C ALA A 34 -10.52 -35.14 29.19
N ALA A 35 -10.11 -35.91 30.19
CA ALA A 35 -8.72 -35.94 30.63
C ALA A 35 -7.81 -36.67 29.62
N LEU A 36 -8.29 -37.76 29.01
CA LEU A 36 -7.52 -38.51 28.00
C LEU A 36 -7.41 -37.78 26.66
N SER A 37 -8.40 -36.95 26.27
CA SER A 37 -8.30 -36.11 25.06
C SER A 37 -7.31 -34.95 25.21
N ASN A 38 -7.20 -34.37 26.41
CA ASN A 38 -6.23 -33.30 26.69
C ASN A 38 -4.79 -33.81 26.80
N VAL A 39 -4.58 -35.04 27.28
CA VAL A 39 -3.22 -35.66 27.33
C VAL A 39 -2.73 -36.03 25.92
N LEU A 40 -3.62 -36.41 25.00
CA LEU A 40 -3.25 -36.69 23.60
C LEU A 40 -2.97 -35.40 22.80
N LEU A 41 -3.69 -34.31 23.09
CA LEU A 41 -3.42 -32.98 22.50
C LEU A 41 -2.09 -32.38 22.97
N PHE A 42 -1.68 -32.64 24.22
CA PHE A 42 -0.40 -32.18 24.75
C PHE A 42 0.80 -32.92 24.13
N HIS A 43 0.65 -34.21 23.77
CA HIS A 43 1.70 -34.96 23.08
C HIS A 43 1.78 -34.70 21.56
N LEU A 44 0.71 -34.25 20.90
CA LEU A 44 0.72 -33.95 19.46
C LEU A 44 1.15 -32.52 19.12
N TYR A 45 1.15 -31.60 20.10
CA TYR A 45 1.54 -30.18 19.90
C TYR A 45 2.71 -29.70 20.78
N GLY A 46 3.19 -30.51 21.73
CA GLY A 46 4.31 -30.16 22.61
C GLY A 46 5.65 -29.95 21.90
N ASP A 47 5.96 -30.77 20.89
CA ASP A 47 7.27 -30.76 20.23
C ASP A 47 7.46 -29.57 19.26
N SER A 48 6.38 -28.98 18.74
CA SER A 48 6.43 -27.81 17.85
C SER A 48 6.67 -26.50 18.59
N ILE A 49 6.33 -26.42 19.89
CA ILE A 49 6.52 -25.22 20.71
C ILE A 49 7.96 -25.14 21.25
N GLU A 50 8.58 -26.28 21.57
CA GLU A 50 10.00 -26.31 21.97
C GLU A 50 10.95 -25.96 20.81
N ALA A 51 10.66 -26.42 19.58
CA ALA A 51 11.46 -26.11 18.39
C ALA A 51 11.44 -24.61 18.03
N ALA A 52 10.28 -23.96 18.14
CA ALA A 52 10.14 -22.51 17.92
C ALA A 52 10.86 -21.69 19.02
N SER A 53 10.84 -22.14 20.27
CA SER A 53 11.54 -21.45 21.37
C SER A 53 13.08 -21.57 21.31
N ARG A 54 13.60 -22.70 20.81
CA ARG A 54 15.05 -22.92 20.61
C ARG A 54 15.60 -22.09 19.45
N GLY A 55 14.84 -21.95 18.35
CA GLY A 55 15.20 -21.07 17.24
C GLY A 55 15.25 -19.58 17.62
N PHE A 56 14.34 -19.14 18.49
CA PHE A 56 14.30 -17.74 18.96
C PHE A 56 15.41 -17.42 19.99
N ARG A 57 15.84 -18.40 20.80
CA ARG A 57 17.00 -18.25 21.71
C ARG A 57 18.34 -18.20 20.98
N ALA A 58 18.50 -18.92 19.86
CA ALA A 58 19.71 -18.88 19.05
C ALA A 58 19.93 -17.50 18.39
N LEU A 59 18.86 -16.87 17.90
CA LEU A 59 18.88 -15.53 17.29
C LEU A 59 19.20 -14.39 18.28
N LEU A 60 18.96 -14.59 19.59
CA LEU A 60 19.24 -13.60 20.63
C LEU A 60 20.67 -13.70 21.21
N LEU A 61 21.36 -14.82 21.02
CA LEU A 61 22.73 -15.02 21.52
C LEU A 61 23.82 -14.60 20.51
N GLU A 62 23.53 -14.55 19.22
CA GLU A 62 24.49 -14.10 18.18
C GLU A 62 24.78 -12.58 18.18
N ARG A 63 23.99 -11.77 18.90
CA ARG A 63 24.19 -10.30 18.96
C ARG A 63 25.03 -9.82 20.15
N SER A 64 25.58 -10.73 20.95
CA SER A 64 26.42 -10.47 22.11
C SER A 64 27.86 -10.91 21.87
N GLY A 65 28.57 -10.26 20.94
CA GLY A 65 29.98 -10.51 20.67
C GLY A 65 30.74 -9.22 20.40
N ARG A 66 31.26 -8.59 21.45
CA ARG A 66 32.23 -7.49 21.38
C ARG A 66 33.46 -7.96 20.57
N LYS A 67 33.83 -7.20 19.54
CA LYS A 67 35.15 -7.29 18.89
C LYS A 67 36.18 -6.59 19.76
N ASP A 68 37.24 -7.31 20.12
CA ASP A 68 38.54 -6.72 20.44
C ASP A 68 39.59 -7.22 19.43
N PRO A 69 40.61 -6.42 19.09
CA PRO A 69 41.51 -6.70 17.97
C PRO A 69 42.82 -7.34 18.43
N GLY A 70 43.26 -8.40 17.74
CA GLY A 70 44.66 -8.83 17.75
C GLY A 70 44.87 -10.35 17.72
N GLY A 71 45.54 -10.85 16.67
CA GLY A 71 46.10 -12.20 16.63
C GLY A 71 46.17 -12.79 15.22
N LYS A 72 47.39 -13.09 14.76
CA LYS A 72 47.73 -13.63 13.43
C LYS A 72 47.56 -15.15 13.33
N ASP A 73 47.34 -15.59 12.09
CA ASP A 73 47.73 -16.85 11.43
C ASP A 73 47.62 -18.19 12.18
N ALA A 74 46.73 -19.07 11.70
CA ALA A 74 47.04 -20.41 11.16
C ALA A 74 45.73 -21.11 10.77
N GLY A 75 45.72 -21.77 9.60
CA GLY A 75 44.54 -22.44 9.07
C GLY A 75 44.26 -23.79 9.73
N GLU A 76 42.98 -24.16 9.75
CA GLU A 76 42.44 -25.48 9.41
C GLU A 76 40.91 -25.40 9.52
N GLY A 77 40.21 -26.20 8.69
CA GLY A 77 38.82 -25.98 8.35
C GLY A 77 37.83 -26.19 9.49
N GLU A 78 36.94 -25.21 9.68
CA GLU A 78 35.62 -25.43 10.26
C GLU A 78 34.56 -24.92 9.28
N ALA A 79 33.70 -25.83 8.87
CA ALA A 79 32.49 -25.56 8.12
C ALA A 79 31.48 -24.84 9.02
N GLY A 80 31.66 -23.53 9.19
CA GLY A 80 30.64 -22.64 9.74
C GLY A 80 29.57 -22.36 8.69
N GLY A 81 28.35 -22.86 8.94
CA GLY A 81 27.16 -22.59 8.12
C GLY A 81 26.71 -21.14 8.21
N GLY A 82 27.46 -20.22 7.61
CA GLY A 82 26.93 -18.92 7.22
C GLY A 82 25.98 -19.10 6.04
N GLU A 83 24.69 -18.81 6.21
CA GLU A 83 23.74 -18.81 5.10
C GLU A 83 24.26 -17.88 3.98
N ALA A 84 24.59 -18.46 2.82
CA ALA A 84 25.02 -17.68 1.67
C ALA A 84 23.89 -16.73 1.24
N GLU A 85 24.19 -15.42 1.14
CA GLU A 85 23.25 -14.43 0.61
C GLU A 85 22.70 -14.90 -0.76
N PRO A 86 21.39 -14.77 -1.02
CA PRO A 86 20.84 -15.04 -2.34
C PRO A 86 21.52 -14.17 -3.41
N THR A 87 22.26 -14.80 -4.33
CA THR A 87 23.04 -14.08 -5.36
C THR A 87 22.24 -13.95 -6.65
N THR A 88 21.54 -12.84 -6.83
CA THR A 88 21.18 -12.34 -8.17
C THR A 88 22.41 -11.75 -8.85
N ASP A 89 22.40 -11.70 -10.19
CA ASP A 89 23.49 -11.07 -10.96
C ASP A 89 23.58 -9.57 -10.68
N ILE A 90 22.42 -8.94 -10.43
CA ILE A 90 22.27 -7.52 -10.14
C ILE A 90 21.51 -7.35 -8.82
N ASN A 91 22.16 -6.74 -7.83
CA ASN A 91 21.50 -6.33 -6.60
C ASN A 91 21.41 -4.80 -6.58
N MET A 92 20.18 -4.26 -6.54
CA MET A 92 19.98 -2.81 -6.64
C MET A 92 20.67 -2.03 -5.52
N LYS A 93 20.77 -2.56 -4.31
CA LYS A 93 21.55 -1.91 -3.24
C LYS A 93 23.00 -1.71 -3.65
N ARG A 94 23.65 -2.75 -4.21
CA ARG A 94 25.04 -2.67 -4.69
C ARG A 94 25.17 -1.72 -5.89
N VAL A 95 24.16 -1.67 -6.76
CA VAL A 95 24.10 -0.69 -7.85
C VAL A 95 24.09 0.74 -7.30
N TYR A 96 23.20 1.03 -6.34
CA TYR A 96 23.13 2.33 -5.67
C TYR A 96 24.45 2.70 -4.97
N ASP A 97 25.06 1.76 -4.23
CA ASP A 97 26.36 1.98 -3.56
C ASP A 97 27.51 2.31 -4.56
N SER A 98 27.36 1.92 -5.84
CA SER A 98 28.38 2.12 -6.88
C SER A 98 28.21 3.41 -7.70
N ILE A 99 27.03 4.03 -7.70
CA ILE A 99 26.72 5.21 -8.50
C ILE A 99 27.12 6.48 -7.74
N LYS A 100 27.74 7.45 -8.42
CA LYS A 100 28.16 8.73 -7.81
C LYS A 100 27.05 9.80 -7.73
N PHE A 101 26.01 9.68 -8.56
CA PHE A 101 24.90 10.63 -8.65
C PHE A 101 25.32 12.08 -9.00
N ASP A 102 26.31 12.22 -9.90
CA ASP A 102 26.94 13.50 -10.28
C ASP A 102 26.20 14.31 -11.37
N ASN A 103 25.12 13.77 -11.96
CA ASN A 103 24.28 14.41 -12.98
C ASN A 103 25.05 15.04 -14.15
N VAL A 104 26.07 14.34 -14.65
CA VAL A 104 26.89 14.83 -15.77
C VAL A 104 26.12 14.82 -17.10
N ALA A 105 26.11 15.96 -17.79
CA ALA A 105 25.43 16.14 -19.07
C ALA A 105 26.00 15.26 -20.21
N GLY A 106 25.13 14.42 -20.79
CA GLY A 106 25.46 13.45 -21.85
C GLY A 106 25.36 13.97 -23.29
N GLY A 107 25.07 15.26 -23.48
CA GLY A 107 24.83 15.88 -24.79
C GLY A 107 23.37 15.82 -25.21
N LYS A 108 23.09 15.38 -26.46
CA LYS A 108 21.71 15.31 -26.99
C LYS A 108 20.80 14.37 -26.20
N TRP A 109 21.38 13.30 -25.65
CA TRP A 109 20.79 12.54 -24.56
C TRP A 109 21.36 13.11 -23.26
N THR A 110 20.63 14.03 -22.64
CA THR A 110 21.10 14.84 -21.51
C THR A 110 21.59 14.02 -20.33
N GLN A 111 20.95 12.89 -20.05
CA GLN A 111 21.25 12.04 -18.88
C GLN A 111 22.11 10.82 -19.19
N GLY A 112 22.50 10.65 -20.46
CA GLY A 112 23.26 9.49 -20.90
C GLY A 112 24.65 9.86 -21.41
N TRP A 113 24.94 9.41 -22.63
CA TRP A 113 26.19 9.70 -23.33
C TRP A 113 25.98 9.70 -24.85
N LYS A 114 27.00 10.15 -25.59
CA LYS A 114 26.99 10.11 -27.05
C LYS A 114 27.09 8.66 -27.54
N LEU A 115 26.00 8.15 -28.13
CA LEU A 115 25.96 6.82 -28.76
C LEU A 115 26.48 6.85 -30.20
N GLY A 116 27.29 5.85 -30.54
CA GLY A 116 27.80 5.60 -31.89
C GLY A 116 27.91 4.10 -32.16
N TYR A 117 27.81 3.71 -33.44
CA TYR A 117 27.90 2.34 -33.93
C TYR A 117 28.90 2.27 -35.09
N ALA A 118 29.49 1.10 -35.32
CA ALA A 118 30.47 0.85 -36.38
C ALA A 118 29.81 0.53 -37.74
N GLY A 119 28.53 0.13 -37.75
CA GLY A 119 27.72 -0.13 -38.93
C GLY A 119 27.66 -1.60 -39.37
N HIS A 120 28.45 -2.47 -38.74
CA HIS A 120 28.48 -3.92 -39.01
C HIS A 120 27.69 -4.76 -37.99
N GLU A 121 27.09 -4.13 -36.98
CA GLU A 121 26.33 -4.78 -35.90
C GLU A 121 25.08 -5.53 -36.39
N TRP A 122 24.62 -5.25 -37.61
CA TRP A 122 23.39 -5.82 -38.20
C TRP A 122 23.65 -6.56 -39.52
N ASP A 123 24.89 -7.01 -39.75
CA ASP A 123 25.30 -7.65 -41.00
C ASP A 123 24.87 -9.12 -41.06
N GLU A 124 24.97 -9.80 -39.92
CA GLU A 124 24.55 -11.21 -39.78
C GLU A 124 23.03 -11.32 -39.67
N GLU A 125 22.42 -10.52 -38.79
CA GLU A 125 20.97 -10.44 -38.65
C GLU A 125 20.48 -8.97 -38.65
N PRO A 126 19.43 -8.65 -39.42
CA PRO A 126 18.88 -7.30 -39.44
C PRO A 126 18.26 -6.94 -38.09
N LEU A 127 18.25 -5.64 -37.77
CA LEU A 127 17.54 -5.10 -36.61
C LEU A 127 16.03 -5.27 -36.80
N ARG A 128 15.36 -6.01 -35.91
CA ARG A 128 13.89 -6.12 -35.89
C ARG A 128 13.32 -5.05 -34.96
N VAL A 129 12.50 -4.16 -35.51
CA VAL A 129 11.91 -3.03 -34.78
C VAL A 129 10.39 -3.20 -34.69
N PHE A 130 9.88 -3.26 -33.47
CA PHE A 130 8.45 -3.22 -33.18
C PHE A 130 8.07 -1.82 -32.71
N VAL A 131 7.36 -1.08 -33.56
CA VAL A 131 6.72 0.17 -33.17
C VAL A 131 5.39 -0.17 -32.52
N VAL A 132 5.18 0.25 -31.28
CA VAL A 132 4.03 -0.15 -30.46
C VAL A 132 3.15 1.06 -30.14
N PRO A 133 2.08 1.30 -30.91
CA PRO A 133 1.12 2.37 -30.64
C PRO A 133 0.42 2.17 -29.29
N HIS A 134 0.34 3.23 -28.49
CA HIS A 134 -0.38 3.25 -27.22
C HIS A 134 -0.99 4.62 -26.93
N SER A 135 -1.88 4.68 -25.95
CA SER A 135 -2.41 5.93 -25.39
C SER A 135 -2.48 5.77 -23.88
N HIS A 136 -1.82 6.68 -23.14
CA HIS A 136 -1.89 6.65 -21.68
C HIS A 136 -3.12 7.44 -21.22
N ASN A 137 -4.01 6.82 -20.45
CA ASN A 137 -5.33 7.38 -20.15
C ASN A 137 -5.56 7.41 -18.64
N ASP A 138 -5.12 8.47 -17.96
CA ASP A 138 -5.29 8.61 -16.51
C ASP A 138 -6.74 8.55 -16.05
N PRO A 139 -7.12 7.58 -15.20
CA PRO A 139 -8.43 7.49 -14.56
C PRO A 139 -8.60 8.54 -13.45
N GLY A 140 -8.42 9.81 -13.81
CA GLY A 140 -8.47 10.98 -12.93
C GLY A 140 -7.08 11.54 -12.63
N TRP A 141 -6.82 12.81 -12.98
CA TRP A 141 -5.56 13.50 -12.71
C TRP A 141 -5.75 15.01 -12.72
N LEU A 142 -5.77 15.61 -13.91
CA LEU A 142 -6.13 17.01 -14.10
C LEU A 142 -7.64 17.20 -14.21
N LEU A 143 -8.33 16.20 -14.74
CA LEU A 143 -9.79 16.11 -14.86
C LEU A 143 -10.27 14.86 -14.13
N THR A 144 -11.57 14.79 -13.81
CA THR A 144 -12.17 13.58 -13.21
C THR A 144 -12.25 12.45 -14.23
N VAL A 145 -12.49 11.21 -13.75
CA VAL A 145 -12.66 10.03 -14.61
C VAL A 145 -13.67 10.30 -15.73
N GLU A 146 -14.87 10.75 -15.36
CA GLU A 146 -15.95 11.02 -16.32
C GLU A 146 -15.64 12.18 -17.26
N GLN A 147 -14.91 13.20 -16.80
CA GLN A 147 -14.53 14.31 -17.67
C GLN A 147 -13.52 13.87 -18.73
N TYR A 148 -12.53 13.06 -18.38
CA TYR A 148 -11.60 12.47 -19.34
C TYR A 148 -12.28 11.48 -20.26
N TYR A 149 -13.19 10.64 -19.74
CA TYR A 149 -13.98 9.73 -20.56
C TYR A 149 -14.72 10.49 -21.67
N ASN A 150 -15.46 11.53 -21.28
CA ASN A 150 -16.27 12.32 -22.20
C ASN A 150 -15.44 13.14 -23.19
N LYS A 151 -14.28 13.67 -22.77
CA LYS A 151 -13.44 14.53 -23.62
C LYS A 151 -12.45 13.77 -24.50
N SER A 152 -12.02 12.59 -24.08
CA SER A 152 -10.86 11.90 -24.65
C SER A 152 -11.06 10.39 -24.77
N SER A 153 -11.14 9.65 -23.66
CA SER A 153 -10.98 8.19 -23.65
C SER A 153 -12.00 7.46 -24.54
N GLN A 154 -13.27 7.90 -24.56
CA GLN A 154 -14.29 7.32 -25.44
C GLN A 154 -13.95 7.51 -26.93
N HIS A 155 -13.42 8.68 -27.29
CA HIS A 155 -13.07 9.00 -28.67
C HIS A 155 -11.83 8.24 -29.12
N ILE A 156 -10.89 8.02 -28.20
CA ILE A 156 -9.70 7.20 -28.43
C ILE A 156 -10.12 5.76 -28.74
N LEU A 157 -10.98 5.15 -27.92
CA LEU A 157 -11.46 3.78 -28.14
C LEU A 157 -12.22 3.62 -29.46
N HIS A 158 -13.11 4.56 -29.82
CA HIS A 158 -13.75 4.57 -31.14
C HIS A 158 -12.74 4.74 -32.28
N THR A 159 -11.72 5.59 -32.10
CA THR A 159 -10.68 5.82 -33.10
C THR A 159 -9.82 4.59 -33.29
N ILE A 160 -9.47 3.87 -32.22
CA ILE A 160 -8.72 2.60 -32.27
C ILE A 160 -9.53 1.56 -33.04
N LEU A 161 -10.80 1.35 -32.65
CA LEU A 161 -11.70 0.39 -33.29
C LEU A 161 -11.76 0.60 -34.81
N ARG A 162 -11.98 1.85 -35.25
CA ARG A 162 -12.05 2.22 -36.67
C ARG A 162 -10.68 2.14 -37.36
N SER A 163 -9.62 2.63 -36.73
CA SER A 163 -8.29 2.70 -37.34
C SER A 163 -7.67 1.32 -37.53
N LEU A 164 -7.82 0.41 -36.57
CA LEU A 164 -7.29 -0.95 -36.68
C LEU A 164 -8.06 -1.77 -37.73
N SER A 165 -9.38 -1.61 -37.81
CA SER A 165 -10.22 -2.31 -38.79
C SER A 165 -9.87 -1.98 -40.25
N GLN A 166 -9.25 -0.82 -40.51
CA GLN A 166 -8.84 -0.43 -41.86
C GLN A 166 -7.59 -1.13 -42.39
N SER A 167 -6.77 -1.76 -41.54
CA SER A 167 -5.54 -2.42 -41.96
C SER A 167 -5.12 -3.52 -40.99
N PRO A 168 -5.01 -4.78 -41.44
CA PRO A 168 -4.66 -5.92 -40.59
C PRO A 168 -3.21 -5.86 -40.08
N SER A 169 -2.39 -4.94 -40.61
CA SER A 169 -1.01 -4.73 -40.17
C SER A 169 -0.88 -3.77 -38.98
N ARG A 170 -1.94 -2.99 -38.67
CA ARG A 170 -1.91 -2.05 -37.55
C ARG A 170 -2.02 -2.81 -36.23
N ARG A 171 -1.34 -2.28 -35.23
CA ARG A 171 -1.35 -2.77 -33.84
C ARG A 171 -1.62 -1.64 -32.88
N PHE A 172 -2.15 -1.98 -31.71
CA PHE A 172 -2.32 -1.05 -30.59
C PHE A 172 -2.28 -1.82 -29.27
N ILE A 173 -1.87 -1.18 -28.18
CA ILE A 173 -2.00 -1.71 -26.82
C ILE A 173 -2.90 -0.82 -25.96
N TRP A 174 -3.70 -1.43 -25.09
CA TRP A 174 -4.59 -0.73 -24.15
C TRP A 174 -4.43 -1.27 -22.73
N GLU A 175 -4.40 -0.40 -21.72
CA GLU A 175 -4.09 -0.75 -20.33
C GLU A 175 -5.26 -0.53 -19.37
N GLU A 176 -5.89 0.64 -19.40
CA GLU A 176 -6.78 1.07 -18.31
C GLU A 176 -8.19 0.46 -18.48
N MET A 177 -8.48 -0.63 -17.75
CA MET A 177 -9.75 -1.36 -17.88
C MET A 177 -10.96 -0.57 -17.38
N SER A 178 -10.76 0.34 -16.42
CA SER A 178 -11.79 1.28 -15.97
C SER A 178 -12.45 2.03 -17.14
N TYR A 179 -11.66 2.53 -18.09
CA TYR A 179 -12.18 3.23 -19.26
C TYR A 179 -12.75 2.28 -20.32
N LEU A 180 -12.14 1.12 -20.55
CA LEU A 180 -12.65 0.14 -21.50
C LEU A 180 -14.02 -0.40 -21.04
N SER A 181 -14.17 -0.69 -19.75
CA SER A 181 -15.44 -1.10 -19.14
C SER A 181 -16.50 0.00 -19.23
N ARG A 182 -16.14 1.25 -18.93
CA ARG A 182 -17.05 2.40 -19.07
C ARG A 182 -17.49 2.61 -20.52
N TRP A 183 -16.58 2.50 -21.49
CA TRP A 183 -16.88 2.58 -22.92
C TRP A 183 -17.78 1.44 -23.38
N TRP A 184 -17.51 0.23 -22.90
CA TRP A 184 -18.30 -0.96 -23.24
C TRP A 184 -19.78 -0.79 -22.90
N MET A 185 -20.11 -0.07 -21.83
CA MET A 185 -21.49 0.22 -21.45
C MET A 185 -22.22 1.07 -22.50
N ASP A 186 -21.53 2.02 -23.14
CA ASP A 186 -22.11 2.91 -24.16
C ASP A 186 -22.02 2.32 -25.59
N ALA A 187 -21.09 1.39 -25.80
CA ALA A 187 -20.83 0.79 -27.11
C ALA A 187 -22.01 -0.07 -27.60
N THR A 188 -22.29 0.02 -28.90
CA THR A 188 -23.24 -0.86 -29.58
C THR A 188 -22.72 -2.31 -29.66
N GLU A 189 -23.62 -3.28 -29.88
CA GLU A 189 -23.20 -4.69 -30.00
C GLU A 189 -22.25 -4.92 -31.19
N GLU A 190 -22.41 -4.17 -32.29
CA GLU A 190 -21.48 -4.18 -33.43
C GLU A 190 -20.08 -3.70 -33.01
N GLU A 191 -19.99 -2.61 -32.26
CA GLU A 191 -18.72 -2.09 -31.77
C GLU A 191 -18.05 -3.04 -30.77
N ARG A 192 -18.85 -3.69 -29.91
CA ARG A 192 -18.37 -4.73 -28.97
C ARG A 192 -17.84 -5.96 -29.69
N GLU A 193 -18.52 -6.45 -30.73
CA GLU A 193 -17.99 -7.57 -31.54
C GLU A 193 -16.76 -7.14 -32.34
N GLY A 194 -16.73 -5.91 -32.87
CA GLY A 194 -15.53 -5.36 -33.52
C GLY A 194 -14.34 -5.30 -32.58
N MET A 195 -14.54 -4.86 -31.33
CA MET A 195 -13.50 -4.88 -30.29
C MET A 195 -13.03 -6.31 -29.99
N ARG A 196 -13.96 -7.26 -29.81
CA ARG A 196 -13.63 -8.69 -29.63
C ARG A 196 -12.81 -9.23 -30.81
N ALA A 197 -13.18 -8.89 -32.04
CA ALA A 197 -12.47 -9.33 -33.24
C ALA A 197 -11.03 -8.79 -33.29
N LEU A 198 -10.82 -7.51 -32.94
CA LEU A 198 -9.47 -6.91 -32.89
C LEU A 198 -8.58 -7.54 -31.81
N VAL A 199 -9.16 -7.89 -30.67
CA VAL A 199 -8.45 -8.61 -29.60
C VAL A 199 -8.11 -10.04 -30.03
N ARG A 200 -9.08 -10.77 -30.59
CA ARG A 200 -8.87 -12.15 -31.08
C ARG A 200 -7.84 -12.22 -32.21
N SER A 201 -7.80 -11.21 -33.09
CA SER A 201 -6.82 -11.15 -34.19
C SER A 201 -5.41 -10.73 -33.74
N GLY A 202 -5.26 -10.27 -32.49
CA GLY A 202 -4.01 -9.71 -31.98
C GLY A 202 -3.68 -8.32 -32.53
N GLN A 203 -4.63 -7.64 -33.18
CA GLN A 203 -4.45 -6.25 -33.58
C GLN A 203 -4.52 -5.29 -32.39
N LEU A 204 -5.34 -5.60 -31.40
CA LEU A 204 -5.36 -4.93 -30.10
C LEU A 204 -4.89 -5.91 -29.04
N GLU A 205 -3.80 -5.60 -28.35
CA GLU A 205 -3.38 -6.33 -27.16
C GLU A 205 -3.82 -5.57 -25.91
N ILE A 206 -4.44 -6.30 -24.97
CA ILE A 206 -4.67 -5.78 -23.63
C ILE A 206 -3.43 -6.06 -22.78
N VAL A 207 -2.85 -5.01 -22.19
CA VAL A 207 -1.67 -5.07 -21.32
C VAL A 207 -2.03 -4.67 -19.90
N GLY A 208 -1.30 -5.15 -18.89
CA GLY A 208 -1.58 -4.88 -17.48
C GLY A 208 -2.81 -5.61 -16.94
N GLY A 209 -3.98 -5.38 -17.55
CA GLY A 209 -5.24 -6.04 -17.22
C GLY A 209 -5.86 -5.64 -15.89
N GLY A 210 -5.27 -4.68 -15.19
CA GLY A 210 -5.83 -4.10 -13.98
C GLY A 210 -6.91 -3.07 -14.26
N TRP A 211 -7.72 -2.74 -13.26
CA TRP A 211 -8.68 -1.65 -13.35
C TRP A 211 -8.00 -0.31 -13.69
N VAL A 212 -6.77 -0.14 -13.18
CA VAL A 212 -5.91 1.02 -13.37
C VAL A 212 -4.44 0.58 -13.42
N MET A 213 -3.59 1.43 -14.01
CA MET A 213 -2.15 1.41 -13.73
C MET A 213 -1.91 1.96 -12.32
N ASN A 214 -1.73 1.08 -11.33
CA ASN A 214 -1.67 1.48 -9.92
C ASN A 214 -0.33 2.15 -9.53
N ASP A 215 -0.37 2.98 -8.47
CA ASP A 215 0.83 3.39 -7.74
C ASP A 215 1.55 2.15 -7.15
N GLU A 216 2.88 2.21 -7.08
CA GLU A 216 3.71 1.14 -6.55
C GLU A 216 4.36 1.47 -5.20
N ALA A 217 4.20 2.70 -4.69
CA ALA A 217 4.76 3.10 -3.39
C ALA A 217 3.74 3.03 -2.24
N ASN A 218 2.59 3.69 -2.40
CA ASN A 218 1.61 3.85 -1.33
C ASN A 218 0.52 2.78 -1.37
N THR A 219 0.39 2.02 -2.45
CA THR A 219 -0.64 0.99 -2.54
C THR A 219 -0.27 -0.25 -1.73
N HIS A 220 -1.21 -0.73 -0.93
CA HIS A 220 -1.07 -1.98 -0.21
C HIS A 220 -1.37 -3.18 -1.11
N TYR A 221 -0.66 -4.30 -0.90
CA TYR A 221 -0.74 -5.47 -1.80
C TYR A 221 -2.17 -6.02 -1.97
N TYR A 222 -3.01 -5.90 -0.95
CA TYR A 222 -4.43 -6.29 -1.03
C TYR A 222 -5.14 -5.49 -2.12
N ALA A 223 -5.02 -4.15 -2.12
CA ALA A 223 -5.62 -3.30 -3.14
C ALA A 223 -5.02 -3.51 -4.54
N ILE A 224 -3.74 -3.89 -4.66
CA ILE A 224 -3.14 -4.31 -5.96
C ILE A 224 -3.85 -5.56 -6.48
N ILE A 225 -4.02 -6.57 -5.62
CA ILE A 225 -4.72 -7.80 -6.00
C ILE A 225 -6.16 -7.47 -6.39
N GLU A 226 -6.86 -6.63 -5.63
CA GLU A 226 -8.25 -6.25 -5.91
C GLU A 226 -8.41 -5.55 -7.26
N GLN A 227 -7.59 -4.53 -7.54
CA GLN A 227 -7.68 -3.80 -8.80
C GLN A 227 -7.32 -4.70 -10.00
N LEU A 228 -6.31 -5.58 -9.84
CA LEU A 228 -5.92 -6.54 -10.86
C LEU A 228 -7.01 -7.58 -11.11
N THR A 229 -7.65 -8.08 -10.05
CA THR A 229 -8.73 -9.06 -10.12
C THR A 229 -9.97 -8.48 -10.79
N GLU A 230 -10.36 -7.25 -10.44
CA GLU A 230 -11.53 -6.59 -11.04
C GLU A 230 -11.35 -6.42 -12.56
N GLY A 231 -10.21 -5.90 -13.00
CA GLY A 231 -9.91 -5.73 -14.43
C GLY A 231 -9.84 -7.07 -15.17
N ASN A 232 -9.15 -8.07 -14.63
CA ASN A 232 -9.01 -9.39 -15.27
C ASN A 232 -10.34 -10.15 -15.33
N THR A 233 -11.17 -10.07 -14.30
CA THR A 233 -12.49 -10.71 -14.30
C THR A 233 -13.38 -10.09 -15.37
N TRP A 234 -13.41 -8.75 -15.44
CA TRP A 234 -14.16 -8.06 -16.49
C TRP A 234 -13.69 -8.42 -17.90
N LEU A 235 -12.37 -8.49 -18.11
CA LEU A 235 -11.76 -8.90 -19.38
C LEU A 235 -12.12 -10.33 -19.78
N TYR A 236 -12.06 -11.25 -18.84
CA TYR A 236 -12.40 -12.64 -19.10
C TYR A 236 -13.87 -12.79 -19.51
N ASP A 237 -14.77 -12.13 -18.78
CA ASP A 237 -16.20 -12.24 -19.01
C ASP A 237 -16.66 -11.58 -20.32
N ASN A 238 -16.04 -10.47 -20.73
CA ASN A 238 -16.48 -9.69 -21.89
C ASN A 238 -15.64 -9.92 -23.16
N LEU A 239 -14.34 -10.20 -23.01
CA LEU A 239 -13.40 -10.34 -24.13
C LEU A 239 -12.77 -11.74 -24.22
N GLY A 240 -12.91 -12.58 -23.19
CA GLY A 240 -12.35 -13.94 -23.18
C GLY A 240 -10.82 -13.98 -23.12
N VAL A 241 -10.19 -12.95 -22.54
CA VAL A 241 -8.72 -12.82 -22.47
C VAL A 241 -8.21 -12.70 -21.05
N ALA A 242 -6.98 -13.17 -20.84
CA ALA A 242 -6.20 -12.98 -19.62
C ALA A 242 -4.80 -12.45 -20.03
N PRO A 243 -4.49 -11.16 -19.79
CA PRO A 243 -3.21 -10.58 -20.15
C PRO A 243 -2.03 -11.29 -19.49
N THR A 244 -0.89 -11.33 -20.19
CA THR A 244 0.36 -11.92 -19.68
C THR A 244 1.56 -10.97 -19.72
N ASN A 245 1.34 -9.76 -20.25
CA ASN A 245 2.30 -8.69 -20.37
C ASN A 245 1.82 -7.46 -19.58
N SER A 246 2.62 -7.00 -18.63
CA SER A 246 2.35 -5.79 -17.85
C SER A 246 3.03 -4.57 -18.46
N TRP A 247 2.36 -3.42 -18.40
CA TRP A 247 2.81 -2.14 -18.92
C TRP A 247 2.65 -1.08 -17.84
N ALA A 248 3.75 -0.72 -17.16
CA ALA A 248 3.76 0.25 -16.06
C ALA A 248 4.68 1.42 -16.42
N ILE A 249 4.14 2.39 -17.19
CA ILE A 249 4.94 3.51 -17.70
C ILE A 249 4.95 4.76 -16.82
N ASP A 250 3.95 4.91 -15.93
CA ASP A 250 3.75 6.14 -15.16
C ASP A 250 3.79 6.05 -13.63
N PRO A 251 3.85 4.88 -12.94
CA PRO A 251 4.13 4.86 -11.49
C PRO A 251 5.47 5.55 -11.17
N PHE A 252 5.52 6.38 -10.12
CA PHE A 252 6.67 7.24 -9.83
C PHE A 252 7.82 6.53 -9.09
N GLY A 253 8.34 5.47 -9.72
CA GLY A 253 9.22 4.47 -9.11
C GLY A 253 8.50 3.12 -9.05
N HIS A 254 9.28 2.04 -8.98
CA HIS A 254 8.74 0.68 -9.13
C HIS A 254 9.14 -0.24 -7.98
N SER A 255 8.18 -1.02 -7.51
CA SER A 255 8.28 -1.90 -6.34
C SER A 255 8.58 -3.34 -6.74
N ALA A 256 9.37 -4.03 -5.93
CA ALA A 256 9.55 -5.48 -6.05
C ALA A 256 8.26 -6.28 -5.78
N THR A 257 7.20 -5.65 -5.23
CA THR A 257 5.91 -6.31 -5.02
C THR A 257 5.20 -6.65 -6.34
N MET A 258 5.25 -5.75 -7.33
CA MET A 258 4.59 -5.95 -8.63
C MET A 258 5.05 -7.21 -9.36
N PRO A 259 6.37 -7.47 -9.60
CA PRO A 259 6.81 -8.69 -10.27
C PRO A 259 6.36 -9.95 -9.53
N TYR A 260 6.31 -9.94 -8.19
CA TYR A 260 5.82 -11.07 -7.41
C TYR A 260 4.33 -11.35 -7.68
N LEU A 261 3.49 -10.33 -7.52
CA LEU A 261 2.04 -10.48 -7.69
C LEU A 261 1.68 -10.80 -9.14
N LEU A 262 2.26 -10.10 -10.11
CA LEU A 262 2.07 -10.38 -11.54
C LEU A 262 2.44 -11.82 -11.89
N ARG A 263 3.60 -12.30 -11.39
CA ARG A 263 4.03 -13.68 -11.63
C ARG A 263 3.06 -14.70 -11.05
N ARG A 264 2.51 -14.44 -9.85
CA ARG A 264 1.49 -15.27 -9.20
C ARG A 264 0.14 -15.19 -9.93
N SER A 265 -0.14 -14.09 -10.63
CA SER A 265 -1.33 -13.89 -11.46
C SER A 265 -1.19 -14.41 -12.90
N GLY A 266 -0.09 -15.09 -13.25
CA GLY A 266 0.09 -15.73 -14.55
C GLY A 266 0.83 -14.89 -15.59
N PHE A 267 1.33 -13.71 -15.24
CA PHE A 267 2.15 -12.90 -16.15
C PHE A 267 3.52 -13.54 -16.39
N SER A 268 4.04 -13.28 -17.57
CA SER A 268 5.37 -13.73 -18.01
C SER A 268 6.34 -12.58 -18.18
N ASN A 269 5.83 -11.40 -18.54
CA ASN A 269 6.63 -10.23 -18.83
C ASN A 269 6.04 -8.96 -18.20
N MET A 270 6.91 -8.00 -17.90
CA MET A 270 6.53 -6.67 -17.46
C MET A 270 7.45 -5.61 -18.07
N LEU A 271 6.94 -4.40 -18.22
CA LEU A 271 7.71 -3.25 -18.64
C LEU A 271 7.56 -2.13 -17.63
N ILE A 272 8.68 -1.46 -17.32
CA ILE A 272 8.76 -0.31 -16.42
C ILE A 272 9.46 0.87 -17.08
N GLN A 273 9.19 2.08 -16.59
CA GLN A 273 9.76 3.31 -17.14
C GLN A 273 10.36 4.24 -16.09
N ARG A 274 9.64 4.72 -15.09
CA ARG A 274 10.11 5.79 -14.20
C ARG A 274 11.06 5.26 -13.13
N THR A 275 12.29 4.98 -13.54
CA THR A 275 13.43 4.69 -12.65
C THR A 275 14.42 5.84 -12.66
N HIS A 276 15.20 5.98 -11.59
CA HIS A 276 16.17 7.05 -11.44
C HIS A 276 17.10 7.15 -12.68
N TYR A 277 17.32 8.35 -13.22
CA TYR A 277 18.07 8.53 -14.48
C TYR A 277 19.50 7.96 -14.45
N GLU A 278 20.23 8.12 -13.34
CA GLU A 278 21.54 7.46 -13.18
C GLU A 278 21.48 5.91 -13.10
N VAL A 279 20.37 5.35 -12.59
CA VAL A 279 20.15 3.88 -12.64
C VAL A 279 19.95 3.44 -14.09
N LYS A 280 19.13 4.14 -14.87
CA LYS A 280 18.99 3.88 -16.32
C LYS A 280 20.36 3.91 -17.01
N LYS A 281 21.16 4.95 -16.74
CA LYS A 281 22.52 5.11 -17.30
C LYS A 281 23.45 3.96 -16.92
N ALA A 282 23.46 3.56 -15.64
CA ALA A 282 24.31 2.49 -15.13
C ALA A 282 23.97 1.13 -15.77
N LEU A 283 22.68 0.77 -15.80
CA LEU A 283 22.22 -0.48 -16.41
C LEU A 283 22.37 -0.48 -17.93
N ALA A 284 22.11 0.67 -18.59
CA ALA A 284 22.27 0.82 -20.03
C ALA A 284 23.73 0.60 -20.48
N LYS A 285 24.72 1.10 -19.73
CA LYS A 285 26.16 0.89 -20.02
C LYS A 285 26.54 -0.59 -20.06
N GLN A 286 25.84 -1.43 -19.31
CA GLN A 286 26.10 -2.87 -19.21
C GLN A 286 25.11 -3.71 -20.02
N LYS A 287 24.20 -3.09 -20.79
CA LYS A 287 23.09 -3.77 -21.48
C LYS A 287 22.27 -4.65 -20.52
N GLN A 288 21.94 -4.08 -19.35
CA GLN A 288 21.21 -4.72 -18.25
C GLN A 288 19.81 -4.11 -18.05
N LEU A 289 19.25 -3.46 -19.08
CA LEU A 289 17.89 -2.93 -19.07
C LEU A 289 16.82 -4.02 -19.30
N GLU A 290 17.21 -5.22 -19.70
CA GLU A 290 16.36 -6.40 -19.77
C GLU A 290 16.89 -7.42 -18.75
N PHE A 291 16.05 -7.87 -17.81
CA PHE A 291 16.46 -8.73 -16.70
C PHE A 291 15.33 -9.64 -16.21
N PHE A 292 15.68 -10.71 -15.48
CA PHE A 292 14.75 -11.47 -14.67
C PHE A 292 14.62 -10.79 -13.31
N TRP A 293 13.49 -10.15 -13.03
CA TRP A 293 13.25 -9.52 -11.73
C TRP A 293 12.78 -10.57 -10.73
N ARG A 294 13.58 -10.78 -9.69
CA ARG A 294 13.40 -11.80 -8.66
C ARG A 294 13.25 -11.15 -7.29
N GLN A 295 12.45 -11.77 -6.43
CA GLN A 295 12.39 -11.40 -5.02
C GLN A 295 13.73 -11.63 -4.32
N ALA A 296 14.12 -10.70 -3.45
CA ALA A 296 15.43 -10.75 -2.79
C ALA A 296 15.62 -12.02 -1.93
N TRP A 297 14.54 -12.60 -1.40
CA TRP A 297 14.59 -13.83 -0.60
C TRP A 297 14.53 -15.12 -1.42
N ASP A 298 14.25 -15.05 -2.73
CA ASP A 298 14.06 -16.24 -3.57
C ASP A 298 15.40 -16.85 -4.01
N ARG A 299 15.67 -18.05 -3.49
CA ARG A 299 16.87 -18.87 -3.76
C ARG A 299 16.66 -19.92 -4.85
N SER A 300 15.46 -20.04 -5.41
CA SER A 300 15.11 -21.06 -6.42
C SER A 300 15.68 -20.75 -7.82
N GLY A 301 16.27 -19.57 -7.98
CA GLY A 301 16.74 -18.98 -9.22
C GLY A 301 17.21 -19.97 -10.28
N GLY A 302 16.53 -19.98 -11.42
CA GLY A 302 16.92 -20.82 -12.54
C GLY A 302 16.38 -22.27 -12.53
N ARG A 303 15.64 -22.75 -11.52
CA ARG A 303 15.21 -24.18 -11.47
C ARG A 303 13.88 -24.53 -12.14
N THR A 304 12.95 -23.60 -12.42
CA THR A 304 11.54 -23.97 -12.73
C THR A 304 10.88 -23.31 -13.96
N PHE A 305 11.60 -22.95 -15.02
CA PHE A 305 10.98 -22.39 -16.24
C PHE A 305 10.35 -23.48 -17.16
N GLU A 306 10.43 -24.77 -16.78
CA GLU A 306 10.23 -25.89 -17.73
C GLU A 306 8.82 -26.48 -17.81
N ALA A 307 7.82 -26.03 -17.02
CA ALA A 307 6.59 -26.81 -16.90
C ALA A 307 5.37 -26.38 -17.76
N ARG A 308 5.39 -25.28 -18.53
CA ARG A 308 4.16 -24.85 -19.25
C ARG A 308 4.25 -24.36 -20.70
N ASP A 309 5.43 -24.14 -21.26
CA ASP A 309 5.54 -23.55 -22.62
C ASP A 309 5.54 -24.60 -23.77
N ARG A 310 5.01 -25.81 -23.52
CA ARG A 310 5.18 -26.98 -24.40
C ARG A 310 4.03 -27.31 -25.37
N SER A 311 2.97 -26.51 -25.48
CA SER A 311 1.91 -26.79 -26.47
C SER A 311 1.60 -25.59 -27.35
N GLY A 312 2.17 -25.59 -28.55
CA GLY A 312 1.80 -24.72 -29.67
C GLY A 312 0.39 -24.98 -30.23
N GLU A 313 -0.43 -25.80 -29.56
CA GLU A 313 -1.89 -25.85 -29.75
C GLU A 313 -2.54 -24.99 -28.67
N ARG A 314 -2.83 -23.74 -29.01
CA ARG A 314 -3.70 -22.88 -28.19
C ARG A 314 -5.15 -23.21 -28.50
N THR A 315 -5.69 -24.23 -27.85
CA THR A 315 -7.09 -24.12 -27.45
C THR A 315 -7.16 -23.05 -26.36
N PHE A 316 -8.07 -22.09 -26.53
CA PHE A 316 -8.41 -21.10 -25.51
C PHE A 316 -8.94 -21.85 -24.28
N GLU A 317 -8.04 -22.27 -23.39
CA GLU A 317 -8.43 -22.81 -22.11
C GLU A 317 -7.72 -22.05 -20.99
N ALA A 318 -8.52 -21.57 -20.04
CA ALA A 318 -8.06 -20.93 -18.81
C ALA A 318 -6.93 -21.75 -18.14
N PRO A 319 -5.99 -21.10 -17.42
CA PRO A 319 -4.91 -21.81 -16.72
C PRO A 319 -5.48 -22.92 -15.82
N HIS A 320 -4.76 -24.03 -15.64
CA HIS A 320 -5.25 -25.17 -14.85
C HIS A 320 -5.73 -24.80 -13.44
N GLU A 321 -5.15 -23.79 -12.80
CA GLU A 321 -5.58 -23.27 -11.49
C GLU A 321 -6.92 -22.53 -11.57
N TRP A 322 -7.19 -21.82 -12.67
CA TRP A 322 -8.48 -21.21 -12.98
C TRP A 322 -9.52 -22.23 -13.43
N ARG A 323 -9.11 -23.30 -14.13
CA ARG A 323 -9.97 -24.47 -14.36
C ARG A 323 -10.22 -25.24 -13.08
N GLN A 324 -9.29 -25.26 -12.14
CA GLN A 324 -9.50 -25.81 -10.79
C GLN A 324 -10.39 -24.89 -9.99
N ALA A 325 -10.30 -23.57 -10.10
CA ALA A 325 -11.24 -22.64 -9.49
C ALA A 325 -12.63 -22.80 -10.12
N ARG A 326 -12.73 -22.95 -11.44
CA ARG A 326 -13.99 -23.24 -12.15
C ARG A 326 -14.53 -24.62 -11.79
N ARG A 327 -13.70 -25.67 -11.79
CA ARG A 327 -14.06 -27.02 -11.36
C ARG A 327 -14.30 -27.09 -9.86
N ALA A 328 -13.70 -26.23 -9.05
CA ALA A 328 -13.96 -26.12 -7.62
C ALA A 328 -15.25 -25.37 -7.39
N ARG A 329 -15.60 -24.36 -8.21
CA ARG A 329 -16.90 -23.68 -8.24
C ARG A 329 -18.00 -24.63 -8.73
N GLU A 330 -17.72 -25.42 -9.77
CA GLU A 330 -18.59 -26.46 -10.33
C GLU A 330 -18.69 -27.71 -9.45
N ARG A 331 -17.59 -28.13 -8.78
CA ARG A 331 -17.55 -29.23 -7.79
C ARG A 331 -18.07 -28.81 -6.44
N TRP A 332 -17.89 -27.56 -5.99
CA TRP A 332 -18.58 -27.02 -4.82
C TRP A 332 -20.08 -27.00 -5.11
N GLY A 333 -20.48 -26.45 -6.27
CA GLY A 333 -21.86 -26.58 -6.75
C GLY A 333 -22.30 -28.05 -6.94
N GLY A 334 -21.37 -28.98 -7.22
CA GLY A 334 -21.62 -30.43 -7.35
C GLY A 334 -21.72 -31.19 -6.02
N ARG A 335 -20.96 -30.78 -5.00
CA ARG A 335 -20.92 -31.37 -3.65
C ARG A 335 -22.07 -30.83 -2.80
N MET A 336 -22.55 -29.60 -3.09
CA MET A 336 -23.84 -29.07 -2.65
C MET A 336 -25.03 -29.90 -3.19
N ARG A 337 -24.96 -30.35 -4.45
CA ARG A 337 -26.03 -31.13 -5.11
C ARG A 337 -26.29 -32.53 -4.51
N SER A 338 -25.29 -33.18 -3.90
CA SER A 338 -25.47 -34.55 -3.39
C SER A 338 -25.92 -34.63 -1.93
N GLY A 339 -25.92 -33.52 -1.19
CA GLY A 339 -26.51 -33.49 0.15
C GLY A 339 -25.92 -34.47 1.17
N LEU A 340 -24.73 -35.04 0.93
CA LEU A 340 -24.02 -35.88 1.87
C LEU A 340 -22.99 -35.05 2.64
N PHE A 341 -23.41 -34.57 3.81
CA PHE A 341 -22.51 -34.45 4.95
C PHE A 341 -22.94 -35.51 5.95
N SER A 342 -22.45 -36.74 5.79
CA SER A 342 -22.52 -37.70 6.89
C SER A 342 -21.37 -37.44 7.85
N GLN A 343 -21.70 -37.33 9.14
CA GLN A 343 -20.75 -37.45 10.24
C GLN A 343 -19.91 -38.72 10.08
N GLY A 344 -18.67 -38.64 10.56
CA GLY A 344 -17.56 -39.50 10.16
C GLY A 344 -17.75 -40.99 10.38
N GLN A 345 -17.19 -41.76 9.45
CA GLN A 345 -16.44 -43.00 9.65
C GLN A 345 -15.94 -43.44 8.26
N GLY A 346 -14.63 -43.67 8.10
CA GLY A 346 -14.06 -44.19 6.86
C GLY A 346 -12.78 -43.51 6.38
N ALA A 347 -11.79 -43.38 7.26
CA ALA A 347 -10.39 -43.34 6.83
C ALA A 347 -9.92 -44.79 6.61
N ALA A 348 -10.12 -45.34 5.41
CA ALA A 348 -9.44 -46.55 4.91
C ALA A 348 -10.01 -46.91 3.53
N ASP A 349 -9.53 -46.26 2.47
CA ASP A 349 -9.12 -46.94 1.22
C ASP A 349 -8.48 -45.91 0.27
N TYR A 350 -7.21 -45.58 0.51
CA TYR A 350 -6.35 -45.07 -0.55
C TYR A 350 -5.56 -46.26 -1.10
N GLY A 351 -6.21 -47.02 -1.99
CA GLY A 351 -5.52 -47.94 -2.88
C GLY A 351 -4.52 -47.15 -3.72
N GLY A 352 -3.24 -47.50 -3.57
CA GLY A 352 -2.11 -46.76 -4.11
C GLY A 352 -2.12 -46.58 -5.61
N GLU A 353 -2.39 -45.35 -6.05
CA GLU A 353 -1.56 -44.74 -7.08
C GLU A 353 -0.45 -43.99 -6.37
N LYS A 354 0.79 -44.43 -6.61
CA LYS A 354 2.01 -43.70 -6.21
C LYS A 354 1.92 -42.30 -6.83
N GLN A 355 1.36 -41.34 -6.10
CA GLN A 355 1.80 -39.97 -6.20
C GLN A 355 3.30 -40.03 -5.91
N GLN A 356 4.10 -39.88 -6.95
CA GLN A 356 5.40 -39.28 -6.75
C GLN A 356 5.10 -37.95 -6.04
N GLU A 357 5.33 -37.93 -4.73
CA GLU A 357 5.74 -36.71 -4.05
C GLU A 357 6.95 -36.19 -4.83
N GLU A 358 6.67 -35.39 -5.86
CA GLU A 358 7.63 -34.43 -6.36
C GLU A 358 7.92 -33.52 -5.16
N ALA A 359 9.04 -33.79 -4.50
CA ALA A 359 9.62 -32.92 -3.48
C ALA A 359 9.45 -31.46 -3.93
N GLY A 360 8.76 -30.65 -3.12
CA GLY A 360 8.37 -29.28 -3.42
C GLY A 360 9.54 -28.40 -3.82
N GLY A 361 9.80 -28.31 -5.13
CA GLY A 361 10.62 -27.26 -5.70
C GLY A 361 9.81 -25.98 -5.75
N GLU A 362 10.15 -24.99 -4.91
CA GLU A 362 9.56 -23.65 -4.96
C GLU A 362 9.61 -23.11 -6.40
N ARG A 363 8.44 -22.73 -6.95
CA ARG A 363 8.35 -22.07 -8.25
C ARG A 363 9.04 -20.71 -8.17
N SER A 364 10.03 -20.48 -9.03
CA SER A 364 10.74 -19.20 -9.13
C SER A 364 9.81 -17.99 -9.29
N THR A 365 10.17 -16.91 -8.61
CA THR A 365 9.54 -15.59 -8.68
C THR A 365 10.02 -14.76 -9.87
N ASP A 366 10.90 -15.30 -10.72
CA ASP A 366 11.42 -14.62 -11.91
C ASP A 366 10.29 -14.19 -12.86
N ILE A 367 10.26 -12.89 -13.20
CA ILE A 367 9.52 -12.34 -14.34
C ILE A 367 10.48 -11.60 -15.26
N VAL A 368 10.27 -11.71 -16.58
CA VAL A 368 11.07 -10.92 -17.54
C VAL A 368 10.64 -9.47 -17.45
N CYS A 369 11.58 -8.58 -17.15
CA CYS A 369 11.35 -7.15 -17.05
C CYS A 369 12.14 -6.40 -18.13
N HIS A 370 11.46 -5.48 -18.82
CA HIS A 370 12.09 -4.46 -19.67
C HIS A 370 12.03 -3.10 -18.98
N MET A 371 13.18 -2.46 -18.78
CA MET A 371 13.28 -1.07 -18.36
C MET A 371 13.54 -0.17 -19.57
N MET A 372 12.62 0.77 -19.82
CA MET A 372 12.80 1.75 -20.88
C MET A 372 14.00 2.68 -20.58
N PRO A 373 14.83 3.05 -21.58
CA PRO A 373 16.15 3.64 -21.34
C PRO A 373 16.16 5.16 -21.12
N PHE A 374 15.10 5.86 -21.49
CA PHE A 374 15.10 7.32 -21.61
C PHE A 374 14.14 7.99 -20.63
N TYR A 375 14.11 9.33 -20.67
CA TYR A 375 13.46 10.21 -19.70
C TYR A 375 11.93 10.02 -19.60
N SER A 376 11.23 9.95 -20.74
CA SER A 376 9.77 9.84 -20.81
C SER A 376 9.32 8.66 -21.68
N TYR A 377 8.04 8.31 -21.59
CA TYR A 377 7.37 7.38 -22.51
C TYR A 377 6.76 8.07 -23.73
N ASP A 378 6.85 9.40 -23.82
CA ASP A 378 6.41 10.15 -25.00
C ASP A 378 7.22 9.80 -26.26
N ILE A 379 6.67 10.10 -27.44
CA ILE A 379 7.33 9.83 -28.74
C ILE A 379 8.75 10.44 -28.83
N PRO A 380 8.99 11.70 -28.41
CA PRO A 380 10.33 12.27 -28.36
C PRO A 380 11.36 11.43 -27.59
N HIS A 381 10.97 10.74 -26.52
CA HIS A 381 11.88 9.97 -25.69
C HIS A 381 11.78 8.45 -25.91
N THR A 382 11.08 7.96 -26.93
CA THR A 382 10.98 6.51 -27.21
C THR A 382 11.66 6.06 -28.48
N CYS A 383 11.79 6.92 -29.50
CA CYS A 383 12.37 6.53 -30.78
C CYS A 383 13.90 6.30 -30.71
N GLY A 384 14.59 7.00 -29.80
CA GLY A 384 16.03 6.98 -29.68
C GLY A 384 16.56 8.12 -28.80
N PRO A 385 17.89 8.28 -28.70
CA PRO A 385 18.52 9.17 -27.72
C PRO A 385 18.46 10.66 -28.06
N THR A 386 17.90 11.06 -29.21
CA THR A 386 17.83 12.47 -29.63
C THR A 386 16.38 12.94 -29.73
N PRO A 387 15.83 13.56 -28.66
CA PRO A 387 14.42 13.96 -28.64
C PRO A 387 14.02 14.91 -29.75
N GLY A 388 14.90 15.85 -30.13
CA GLY A 388 14.64 16.75 -31.26
C GLY A 388 14.55 16.07 -32.63
N VAL A 389 15.12 14.87 -32.80
CA VAL A 389 14.93 14.05 -34.01
C VAL A 389 13.65 13.24 -33.89
N CYS A 390 13.45 12.58 -32.74
CA CYS A 390 12.28 11.74 -32.48
C CYS A 390 10.96 12.51 -32.53
N CYS A 391 10.94 13.75 -32.05
CA CYS A 391 9.76 14.62 -32.09
C CYS A 391 9.26 14.84 -33.52
N GLN A 392 10.15 14.82 -34.52
CA GLN A 392 9.76 14.97 -35.93
C GLN A 392 9.04 13.73 -36.51
N PHE A 393 8.97 12.64 -35.74
CA PHE A 393 8.22 11.42 -36.05
C PHE A 393 6.99 11.25 -35.13
N ASP A 394 6.66 12.28 -34.36
CA ASP A 394 5.33 12.46 -33.81
C ASP A 394 4.50 13.29 -34.79
N PHE A 395 3.74 12.63 -35.66
CA PHE A 395 3.02 13.30 -36.75
C PHE A 395 1.82 14.15 -36.29
N LEU A 396 1.55 14.26 -34.98
CA LEU A 396 0.68 15.31 -34.43
C LEU A 396 1.41 16.65 -34.35
N ARG A 397 2.72 16.64 -34.07
CA ARG A 397 3.49 17.84 -33.73
C ARG A 397 3.92 18.63 -34.96
N LYS A 398 2.96 19.29 -35.60
CA LYS A 398 3.13 20.04 -36.85
C LYS A 398 3.19 21.55 -36.61
N ARG A 399 3.95 22.24 -37.46
CA ARG A 399 4.05 23.70 -37.48
C ARG A 399 2.67 24.34 -37.63
N GLY A 400 2.37 25.35 -36.81
CA GLY A 400 1.08 26.06 -36.81
C GLY A 400 -0.03 25.39 -35.98
N THR A 401 0.29 24.31 -35.25
CA THR A 401 -0.60 23.73 -34.23
C THR A 401 -0.11 24.10 -32.82
N ASN A 402 -0.98 23.96 -31.81
CA ASN A 402 -0.58 24.17 -30.42
C ASN A 402 0.43 23.12 -29.91
N ASN A 403 0.64 22.04 -30.66
CA ASN A 403 1.57 20.96 -30.33
C ASN A 403 2.79 21.09 -31.25
N TRP A 404 3.80 21.84 -30.85
CA TRP A 404 5.05 22.03 -31.60
C TRP A 404 6.21 21.26 -30.94
N CYS A 405 7.28 21.03 -31.68
CA CYS A 405 8.46 20.35 -31.16
C CYS A 405 9.35 21.34 -30.39
N PRO A 406 9.58 21.15 -29.06
CA PRO A 406 10.40 22.06 -28.24
C PRO A 406 11.81 22.31 -28.78
N TRP A 407 12.34 21.39 -29.60
CA TRP A 407 13.67 21.46 -30.19
C TRP A 407 13.73 22.17 -31.55
N GLY A 408 12.67 22.88 -31.95
CA GLY A 408 12.65 23.76 -33.12
C GLY A 408 12.59 23.05 -34.49
N GLN A 409 12.37 21.74 -34.51
CA GLN A 409 12.17 20.95 -35.72
C GLN A 409 10.88 20.15 -35.60
N ASP A 410 9.83 20.61 -36.28
CA ASP A 410 8.50 20.00 -36.25
C ASP A 410 8.41 18.77 -37.17
N ALA A 411 7.39 17.95 -36.94
CA ALA A 411 7.07 16.84 -37.82
C ALA A 411 6.56 17.32 -39.18
N VAL A 412 7.00 16.63 -40.23
CA VAL A 412 6.55 16.85 -41.62
C VAL A 412 5.95 15.55 -42.18
N PRO A 413 4.88 15.62 -42.99
CA PRO A 413 4.35 14.43 -43.66
C PRO A 413 5.42 13.72 -44.49
N ILE A 414 5.37 12.39 -44.51
CA ILE A 414 6.25 11.56 -45.32
C ILE A 414 5.76 11.58 -46.77
N THR A 415 6.62 12.03 -47.66
CA THR A 415 6.36 12.14 -49.10
C THR A 415 7.40 11.33 -49.87
N ARG A 416 7.17 11.12 -51.18
CA ARG A 416 8.16 10.45 -52.04
C ARG A 416 9.51 11.17 -52.06
N ASP A 417 9.50 12.50 -51.90
CA ASP A 417 10.71 13.33 -52.00
C ASP A 417 11.56 13.28 -50.73
N ASN A 418 10.93 13.17 -49.55
CA ASN A 418 11.65 13.20 -48.28
C ASN A 418 11.91 11.82 -47.67
N ILE A 419 11.18 10.77 -48.07
CA ILE A 419 11.16 9.48 -47.37
C ILE A 419 12.56 8.86 -47.17
N ALA A 420 13.47 9.03 -48.12
CA ALA A 420 14.83 8.51 -48.01
C ALA A 420 15.62 9.14 -46.85
N GLN A 421 15.58 10.47 -46.76
CA GLN A 421 16.24 11.22 -45.70
C GLN A 421 15.57 10.95 -44.35
N ARG A 422 14.23 10.92 -44.31
CA ARG A 422 13.45 10.66 -43.09
C ARG A 422 13.71 9.26 -42.54
N ALA A 423 13.70 8.25 -43.41
CA ALA A 423 14.02 6.88 -43.02
C ALA A 423 15.44 6.75 -42.45
N GLN A 424 16.43 7.41 -43.05
CA GLN A 424 17.80 7.39 -42.55
C GLN A 424 17.93 8.00 -41.14
N LEU A 425 17.24 9.12 -40.90
CA LEU A 425 17.21 9.77 -39.57
C LEU A 425 16.57 8.87 -38.51
N LEU A 426 15.44 8.24 -38.83
CA LEU A 426 14.73 7.37 -37.89
C LEU A 426 15.51 6.08 -37.60
N VAL A 427 16.06 5.45 -38.64
CA VAL A 427 16.89 4.24 -38.51
C VAL A 427 18.16 4.51 -37.70
N ASP A 428 18.78 5.68 -37.84
CA ASP A 428 19.91 6.09 -36.97
C ASP A 428 19.51 6.12 -35.49
N GLN A 429 18.32 6.65 -35.16
CA GLN A 429 17.81 6.66 -33.78
C GLN A 429 17.54 5.24 -33.25
N TRP A 430 16.89 4.38 -34.05
CA TRP A 430 16.65 2.98 -33.70
C TRP A 430 17.94 2.20 -33.48
N ARG A 431 18.93 2.39 -34.36
CA ARG A 431 20.26 1.79 -34.23
C ARG A 431 20.97 2.23 -32.96
N LYS A 432 20.93 3.52 -32.62
CA LYS A 432 21.51 4.01 -31.37
C LYS A 432 20.80 3.43 -30.14
N LYS A 433 19.46 3.34 -30.17
CA LYS A 433 18.69 2.73 -29.08
C LYS A 433 19.00 1.25 -28.91
N SER A 434 19.16 0.49 -30.00
CA SER A 434 19.43 -0.95 -29.93
C SER A 434 20.78 -1.30 -29.31
N LEU A 435 21.75 -0.38 -29.33
CA LEU A 435 23.03 -0.56 -28.63
C LEU A 435 22.89 -0.73 -27.11
N LEU A 436 21.79 -0.25 -26.53
CA LEU A 436 21.51 -0.32 -25.09
C LEU A 436 20.99 -1.69 -24.64
N PHE A 437 20.68 -2.57 -25.59
CA PHE A 437 20.08 -3.89 -25.36
C PHE A 437 21.00 -5.02 -25.88
N ARG A 438 20.67 -6.27 -25.49
CA ARG A 438 21.48 -7.46 -25.82
C ARG A 438 21.12 -8.11 -27.14
N THR A 439 19.86 -7.98 -27.56
CA THR A 439 19.34 -8.64 -28.76
C THR A 439 19.25 -7.66 -29.95
N ASN A 440 19.01 -8.21 -31.14
CA ASN A 440 18.67 -7.45 -32.35
C ASN A 440 17.17 -7.12 -32.45
N VAL A 441 16.44 -7.17 -31.33
CA VAL A 441 15.00 -6.88 -31.27
C VAL A 441 14.79 -5.61 -30.46
N LEU A 442 14.08 -4.64 -31.04
CA LEU A 442 13.92 -3.31 -30.46
C LEU A 442 12.44 -2.97 -30.27
N LEU A 443 12.09 -2.55 -29.06
CA LEU A 443 10.80 -1.96 -28.72
C LEU A 443 10.84 -0.44 -28.93
N VAL A 444 9.84 0.10 -29.63
CA VAL A 444 9.67 1.54 -29.86
C VAL A 444 8.21 1.95 -29.56
N PRO A 445 7.90 2.38 -28.34
CA PRO A 445 6.56 2.89 -28.02
C PRO A 445 6.22 4.13 -28.87
N LEU A 446 4.99 4.21 -29.34
CA LEU A 446 4.47 5.31 -30.16
C LEU A 446 3.17 5.83 -29.53
N GLY A 447 3.32 6.67 -28.52
CA GLY A 447 2.20 7.22 -27.77
C GLY A 447 2.66 8.28 -26.78
N ASP A 448 1.70 8.79 -26.03
CA ASP A 448 1.81 9.86 -25.03
C ASP A 448 0.45 9.91 -24.31
N ASP A 449 0.26 10.89 -23.44
CA ASP A 449 -1.01 11.13 -22.73
C ASP A 449 -2.17 11.41 -23.70
N PHE A 450 -3.26 10.66 -23.56
CA PHE A 450 -4.53 10.81 -24.30
C PHE A 450 -4.36 10.98 -25.83
N ARG A 451 -3.35 10.30 -26.41
CA ARG A 451 -3.11 10.28 -27.87
C ARG A 451 -4.13 9.38 -28.58
N TYR A 452 -4.17 9.49 -29.90
CA TYR A 452 -5.10 8.80 -30.80
C TYR A 452 -6.57 9.21 -30.58
N SER A 453 -6.81 10.43 -30.10
CA SER A 453 -8.14 10.95 -29.79
C SER A 453 -8.99 11.30 -31.02
N SER A 454 -8.38 11.36 -32.20
CA SER A 454 -9.09 11.60 -33.45
C SER A 454 -8.57 10.74 -34.61
N MET A 455 -9.46 10.45 -35.56
CA MET A 455 -9.08 9.75 -36.80
C MET A 455 -8.02 10.50 -37.61
N LEU A 456 -8.02 11.83 -37.62
CA LEU A 456 -7.01 12.62 -38.34
C LEU A 456 -5.61 12.34 -37.80
N GLU A 457 -5.48 12.34 -36.48
CA GLU A 457 -4.24 12.02 -35.82
C GLU A 457 -3.83 10.57 -36.04
N ALA A 458 -4.74 9.62 -35.77
CA ALA A 458 -4.44 8.20 -35.93
C ALA A 458 -3.97 7.89 -37.36
N LEU A 459 -4.66 8.43 -38.37
CA LEU A 459 -4.24 8.29 -39.77
C LEU A 459 -2.90 8.97 -40.06
N ALA A 460 -2.61 10.13 -39.46
CA ALA A 460 -1.31 10.77 -39.61
C ALA A 460 -0.19 9.91 -39.02
N GLN A 461 -0.38 9.27 -37.87
CA GLN A 461 0.61 8.35 -37.31
C GLN A 461 0.73 7.09 -38.18
N PHE A 462 -0.37 6.36 -38.36
CA PHE A 462 -0.36 5.07 -39.05
C PHE A 462 0.16 5.18 -40.49
N ARG A 463 -0.37 6.11 -41.31
CA ARG A 463 0.00 6.18 -42.73
C ARG A 463 1.46 6.58 -42.95
N ASN A 464 1.99 7.50 -42.15
CA ASN A 464 3.37 7.93 -42.29
C ASN A 464 4.35 6.83 -41.87
N TYR A 465 4.06 6.11 -40.78
CA TYR A 465 4.85 4.93 -40.39
C TYR A 465 4.71 3.78 -41.40
N GLU A 466 3.53 3.51 -41.96
CA GLU A 466 3.34 2.52 -43.03
C GLU A 466 4.16 2.85 -44.30
N LEU A 467 4.32 4.13 -44.64
CA LEU A 467 5.21 4.56 -45.72
C LEU A 467 6.67 4.30 -45.36
N LEU A 468 7.10 4.72 -44.17
CA LEU A 468 8.46 4.51 -43.67
C LEU A 468 8.82 3.03 -43.62
N PHE A 469 7.95 2.15 -43.10
CA PHE A 469 8.18 0.71 -43.04
C PHE A 469 8.36 0.11 -44.43
N ARG A 470 7.48 0.44 -45.38
CA ARG A 470 7.62 -0.05 -46.77
C ARG A 470 8.96 0.34 -47.39
N PHE A 471 9.40 1.58 -47.17
CA PHE A 471 10.69 2.05 -47.68
C PHE A 471 11.88 1.40 -46.96
N ILE A 472 11.84 1.30 -45.64
CA ILE A 472 12.91 0.73 -44.82
C ILE A 472 13.09 -0.75 -45.17
N ASN A 473 11.99 -1.51 -45.17
CA ASN A 473 12.02 -2.97 -45.35
C ASN A 473 12.35 -3.38 -46.80
N SER A 474 12.07 -2.53 -47.79
CA SER A 474 12.46 -2.78 -49.20
C SER A 474 13.95 -2.54 -49.46
N ARG A 475 14.66 -1.83 -48.58
CA ARG A 475 16.09 -1.51 -48.73
C ARG A 475 16.95 -2.38 -47.82
N LYS A 476 17.41 -3.52 -48.36
CA LYS A 476 18.33 -4.43 -47.65
C LYS A 476 19.59 -3.74 -47.10
N SER A 477 20.07 -2.67 -47.74
CA SER A 477 21.22 -1.87 -47.26
C SER A 477 20.99 -1.21 -45.90
N LEU A 478 19.74 -0.97 -45.50
CA LEU A 478 19.41 -0.44 -44.17
C LEU A 478 19.48 -1.51 -43.08
N LYS A 479 19.48 -2.81 -43.41
CA LYS A 479 19.62 -3.90 -42.43
C LYS A 479 18.62 -3.79 -41.27
N VAL A 480 17.39 -3.34 -41.56
CA VAL A 480 16.30 -3.18 -40.60
C VAL A 480 15.03 -3.83 -41.17
N ASN A 481 14.27 -4.50 -40.30
CA ASN A 481 12.90 -4.90 -40.55
C ASN A 481 12.00 -4.26 -39.48
N ALA A 482 11.15 -3.33 -39.88
CA ALA A 482 10.29 -2.58 -38.99
C ALA A 482 8.81 -2.85 -39.28
N SER A 483 8.01 -3.02 -38.24
CA SER A 483 6.56 -3.15 -38.34
C SER A 483 5.89 -2.51 -37.13
N PHE A 484 4.57 -2.35 -37.20
CA PHE A 484 3.81 -2.27 -35.97
C PHE A 484 3.89 -3.60 -35.24
N GLY A 485 3.86 -3.54 -33.92
CA GLY A 485 3.83 -4.69 -33.04
C GLY A 485 3.01 -4.40 -31.79
N THR A 486 2.78 -5.44 -31.02
CA THR A 486 2.31 -5.34 -29.64
C THR A 486 3.43 -5.67 -28.65
N LEU A 487 3.12 -5.72 -27.35
CA LEU A 487 4.11 -6.06 -26.33
C LEU A 487 4.46 -7.57 -26.37
N GLU A 488 3.49 -8.42 -26.70
CA GLU A 488 3.66 -9.85 -26.95
C GLU A 488 4.61 -10.10 -28.13
N ASP A 489 4.42 -9.41 -29.26
CA ASP A 489 5.28 -9.52 -30.43
C ASP A 489 6.75 -9.25 -30.06
N TYR A 490 6.98 -8.18 -29.29
CA TYR A 490 8.31 -7.78 -28.82
C TYR A 490 8.93 -8.82 -27.86
N PHE A 491 8.23 -9.18 -26.77
CA PHE A 491 8.80 -10.09 -25.77
C PHE A 491 9.05 -11.49 -26.32
N THR A 492 8.17 -11.99 -27.20
CA THR A 492 8.37 -13.28 -27.86
C THR A 492 9.54 -13.25 -28.82
N ALA A 493 9.69 -12.18 -29.60
CA ALA A 493 10.86 -11.99 -30.47
C ALA A 493 12.18 -11.85 -29.68
N MET A 494 12.18 -11.08 -28.59
CA MET A 494 13.33 -10.84 -27.72
C MET A 494 13.78 -12.12 -27.02
N ARG A 495 12.84 -12.85 -26.39
CA ARG A 495 13.14 -14.14 -25.73
C ARG A 495 13.72 -15.14 -26.72
N THR A 496 13.11 -15.26 -27.90
CA THR A 496 13.62 -16.15 -28.96
C THR A 496 15.04 -15.78 -29.39
N ALA A 497 15.32 -14.50 -29.61
CA ALA A 497 16.66 -14.04 -29.97
C ALA A 497 17.69 -14.29 -28.84
N SER A 498 17.31 -14.02 -27.60
CA SER A 498 18.14 -14.22 -26.41
C SER A 498 18.45 -15.70 -26.15
N SER A 499 17.46 -16.60 -26.33
CA SER A 499 17.64 -18.04 -26.25
C SER A 499 18.55 -18.59 -27.35
N ARG A 500 18.42 -18.08 -28.59
CA ARG A 500 19.33 -18.43 -29.70
C ARG A 500 20.78 -18.04 -29.38
N GLN A 501 21.00 -16.84 -28.83
CA GLN A 501 22.33 -16.41 -28.38
C GLN A 501 22.92 -17.39 -27.34
N ARG A 502 22.13 -17.81 -26.33
CA ARG A 502 22.56 -18.80 -25.33
C ARG A 502 22.87 -20.16 -25.97
N ALA A 503 22.00 -20.66 -26.83
CA ALA A 503 22.20 -21.94 -27.52
C ALA A 503 23.49 -21.91 -28.37
N THR A 504 23.77 -20.77 -29.02
CA THR A 504 24.97 -20.56 -29.84
C THR A 504 26.23 -20.55 -28.97
N GLN A 505 26.21 -19.85 -27.83
CA GLN A 505 27.32 -19.86 -26.87
C GLN A 505 27.61 -21.28 -26.35
N ARG A 506 26.57 -22.03 -26.00
CA ARG A 506 26.70 -23.43 -25.56
C ARG A 506 27.21 -24.35 -26.67
N ALA A 507 26.72 -24.21 -27.89
CA ALA A 507 27.21 -24.98 -29.03
C ALA A 507 28.69 -24.68 -29.35
N LYS A 508 29.14 -23.42 -29.22
CA LYS A 508 30.56 -23.06 -29.32
C LYS A 508 31.39 -23.71 -28.21
N GLN A 509 30.91 -23.67 -26.97
CA GLN A 509 31.60 -24.28 -25.83
C GLN A 509 31.72 -25.81 -25.97
N LEU A 510 30.68 -26.47 -26.48
CA LEU A 510 30.65 -27.92 -26.74
C LEU A 510 31.39 -28.34 -28.02
N GLY A 511 31.98 -27.40 -28.77
CA GLY A 511 32.69 -27.70 -30.01
C GLY A 511 31.79 -28.18 -31.17
N LEU A 512 30.48 -27.94 -31.09
CA LEU A 512 29.50 -28.35 -32.10
C LEU A 512 29.47 -27.43 -33.32
N LEU A 513 30.10 -26.25 -33.23
CA LEU A 513 30.24 -25.30 -34.32
C LEU A 513 31.66 -25.34 -34.89
N PRO A 514 31.84 -25.30 -36.23
CA PRO A 514 33.16 -25.38 -36.84
C PRO A 514 34.07 -24.24 -36.35
N LYS A 515 35.27 -24.59 -35.89
CA LYS A 515 36.31 -23.62 -35.51
C LYS A 515 36.71 -22.85 -36.77
N LYS A 516 36.49 -21.52 -36.81
CA LYS A 516 37.06 -20.63 -37.85
C LYS A 516 38.58 -20.82 -37.87
N HIS A 517 39.08 -21.69 -38.75
CA HIS A 517 40.51 -21.77 -39.04
C HIS A 517 40.86 -20.65 -40.01
N ASN A 518 41.58 -19.65 -39.52
CA ASN A 518 42.30 -18.71 -40.36
C ASN A 518 43.61 -19.37 -40.82
N ARG A 519 43.67 -19.81 -42.08
CA ARG A 519 44.77 -19.55 -43.04
C ARG A 519 44.59 -20.39 -44.31
N PHE A 520 44.57 -19.67 -45.45
CA PHE A 520 44.89 -20.12 -46.81
C PHE A 520 44.39 -21.51 -47.26
N ARG A 521 43.35 -21.53 -48.10
CA ARG A 521 43.31 -22.44 -49.26
C ARG A 521 42.41 -21.91 -50.38
N LEU A 522 43.03 -21.83 -51.56
CA LEU A 522 42.47 -21.55 -52.88
C LEU A 522 41.47 -22.64 -53.30
N PHE A 523 40.44 -22.21 -54.02
CA PHE A 523 39.50 -22.98 -54.88
C PHE A 523 38.92 -24.30 -54.31
N THR A 524 37.69 -24.24 -53.79
CA THR A 524 36.50 -24.95 -54.31
C THR A 524 35.28 -24.68 -53.42
N ASN A 525 34.13 -24.43 -54.05
CA ASN A 525 32.75 -24.31 -53.58
C ASN A 525 32.41 -24.51 -52.08
N SER A 526 31.67 -23.52 -51.55
CA SER A 526 30.61 -23.65 -50.54
C SER A 526 30.95 -24.44 -49.27
N LEU A 527 31.77 -23.85 -48.38
CA LEU A 527 31.81 -24.26 -46.98
C LEU A 527 30.73 -23.50 -46.20
N ASP A 528 29.62 -24.21 -46.03
CA ASP A 528 28.39 -23.81 -45.37
C ASP A 528 28.63 -23.39 -43.90
N SER A 529 28.58 -22.08 -43.64
CA SER A 529 28.60 -21.50 -42.29
C SER A 529 27.28 -21.70 -41.54
N ASN A 530 26.38 -22.51 -42.08
CA ASN A 530 24.97 -22.58 -41.70
C ASN A 530 24.55 -23.97 -41.22
N ARG A 531 25.41 -24.69 -40.46
CA ARG A 531 24.88 -25.85 -39.70
C ARG A 531 23.85 -25.32 -38.68
N PRO A 532 22.57 -25.70 -38.79
CA PRO A 532 21.56 -25.27 -37.84
C PRO A 532 21.91 -25.77 -36.44
N ILE A 533 21.74 -24.90 -35.44
CA ILE A 533 21.86 -25.31 -34.03
C ILE A 533 20.82 -26.42 -33.79
N PRO A 534 21.19 -27.56 -33.19
CA PRO A 534 20.23 -28.64 -32.92
C PRO A 534 18.97 -28.10 -32.23
N ASP A 535 17.79 -28.48 -32.74
CA ASP A 535 16.50 -28.01 -32.20
C ASP A 535 16.33 -28.33 -30.71
N SER A 536 16.98 -29.40 -30.23
CA SER A 536 17.04 -29.78 -28.81
C SER A 536 17.82 -28.80 -27.92
N LEU A 537 18.79 -28.07 -28.47
CA LEU A 537 19.52 -27.02 -27.75
C LEU A 537 18.77 -25.69 -27.76
N LEU A 538 17.99 -25.42 -28.82
CA LEU A 538 17.16 -24.23 -28.94
C LEU A 538 15.93 -24.29 -28.04
N SER A 539 15.22 -25.42 -28.04
CA SER A 539 14.00 -25.63 -27.24
C SER A 539 14.26 -25.62 -25.72
N ASN A 540 15.47 -25.93 -25.29
CA ASN A 540 15.88 -25.96 -23.88
C ASN A 540 16.68 -24.72 -23.45
N ALA A 541 16.98 -23.78 -24.36
CA ALA A 541 17.77 -22.60 -24.02
C ALA A 541 16.90 -21.52 -23.38
N ARG A 542 17.16 -21.21 -22.10
CA ARG A 542 16.60 -20.01 -21.46
C ARG A 542 17.17 -18.73 -22.07
N PRO A 543 16.42 -17.61 -22.03
CA PRO A 543 16.96 -16.30 -22.38
C PRO A 543 18.26 -15.99 -21.61
N LEU A 544 19.21 -15.36 -22.29
CA LEU A 544 20.47 -14.86 -21.71
C LEU A 544 20.28 -13.47 -21.08
N LEU A 545 19.42 -13.39 -20.07
CA LEU A 545 19.17 -12.19 -19.28
C LEU A 545 19.80 -12.33 -17.89
N PRO A 546 20.31 -11.24 -17.29
CA PRO A 546 20.75 -11.24 -15.90
C PRO A 546 19.55 -11.30 -14.96
N SER A 547 19.72 -11.87 -13.79
CA SER A 547 18.77 -11.77 -12.68
C SER A 547 18.99 -10.49 -11.88
N LEU A 548 17.92 -9.86 -11.42
CA LEU A 548 17.94 -8.62 -10.66
C LEU A 548 17.04 -8.74 -9.42
N SER A 549 17.52 -8.25 -8.27
CA SER A 549 16.71 -8.10 -7.04
C SER A 549 16.83 -6.69 -6.45
N GLY A 550 15.77 -6.28 -5.75
CA GLY A 550 15.62 -4.96 -5.15
C GLY A 550 14.50 -4.17 -5.85
N ASP A 551 14.38 -2.89 -5.50
CA ASP A 551 13.37 -1.97 -6.01
C ASP A 551 14.00 -0.79 -6.76
N PHE A 552 13.15 0.11 -7.26
CA PHE A 552 13.55 1.30 -8.02
C PHE A 552 13.11 2.60 -7.34
N PHE A 553 13.03 2.61 -6.01
CA PHE A 553 12.80 3.81 -5.21
C PHE A 553 14.11 4.39 -4.63
N THR A 554 14.21 5.69 -4.41
CA THR A 554 13.25 6.75 -4.78
C THR A 554 13.53 7.29 -6.19
N TYR A 555 12.48 7.45 -7.00
CA TYR A 555 12.59 8.00 -8.36
C TYR A 555 13.04 9.47 -8.35
N ALA A 556 13.93 9.79 -9.28
CA ALA A 556 14.24 11.16 -9.69
C ALA A 556 14.28 11.23 -11.21
N ASP A 557 13.59 12.21 -11.78
CA ASP A 557 13.48 12.41 -13.22
C ASP A 557 14.62 13.24 -13.78
N ARG A 558 15.14 14.21 -13.02
CA ARG A 558 16.29 15.09 -13.34
C ARG A 558 16.83 15.75 -12.08
N ASP A 559 17.98 16.41 -12.14
CA ASP A 559 18.47 17.41 -11.17
C ASP A 559 18.34 17.05 -9.67
N GLN A 560 18.38 15.76 -9.33
CA GLN A 560 18.10 15.25 -7.98
C GLN A 560 16.72 15.64 -7.43
N ASP A 561 15.76 15.88 -8.31
CA ASP A 561 14.36 16.07 -8.00
C ASP A 561 13.78 14.73 -7.56
N TYR A 562 13.93 14.38 -6.29
CA TYR A 562 13.38 13.16 -5.74
C TYR A 562 11.86 13.29 -5.55
N TRP A 563 11.14 12.35 -6.11
CA TRP A 563 9.67 12.25 -6.02
C TRP A 563 9.30 11.51 -4.73
N SER A 564 9.71 12.02 -3.56
CA SER A 564 9.31 11.46 -2.26
C SER A 564 8.21 12.25 -1.56
N GLY A 565 7.80 13.40 -2.10
CA GLY A 565 6.69 14.19 -1.56
C GLY A 565 5.37 13.43 -1.61
N TYR A 566 5.12 12.70 -2.70
CA TYR A 566 3.87 11.97 -2.90
C TYR A 566 3.70 10.78 -1.93
N PHE A 567 4.76 10.33 -1.26
CA PHE A 567 4.67 9.35 -0.17
C PHE A 567 3.78 9.87 0.98
N THR A 568 3.67 11.19 1.14
CA THR A 568 2.87 11.82 2.21
C THR A 568 1.72 12.68 1.69
N SER A 569 1.81 13.26 0.49
CA SER A 569 0.80 14.17 -0.07
C SER A 569 -0.64 13.68 0.14
N ARG A 570 -1.50 14.57 0.65
CA ARG A 570 -2.91 14.27 0.99
C ARG A 570 -3.05 13.05 1.93
N PRO A 571 -2.41 13.06 3.11
CA PRO A 571 -2.30 11.88 3.98
C PRO A 571 -3.66 11.40 4.50
N PHE A 572 -4.65 12.29 4.61
CA PHE A 572 -6.02 11.92 4.98
C PHE A 572 -6.60 10.85 4.04
N TRP A 573 -6.47 11.02 2.72
CA TRP A 573 -7.06 10.08 1.76
C TRP A 573 -6.29 8.77 1.64
N LYS A 574 -4.95 8.80 1.79
CA LYS A 574 -4.14 7.59 1.96
C LYS A 574 -4.59 6.74 3.14
N ALA A 575 -5.09 7.40 4.18
CA ALA A 575 -5.52 6.74 5.39
C ALA A 575 -6.97 6.25 5.30
N VAL A 576 -7.85 6.97 4.59
CA VAL A 576 -9.19 6.51 4.20
C VAL A 576 -9.12 5.28 3.31
N ASP A 577 -8.15 5.20 2.40
CA ASP A 577 -7.89 4.02 1.56
C ASP A 577 -7.71 2.74 2.39
N ARG A 578 -6.87 2.78 3.43
CA ARG A 578 -6.69 1.65 4.37
C ARG A 578 -7.97 1.27 5.11
N VAL A 579 -8.80 2.25 5.45
CA VAL A 579 -10.11 1.99 6.08
C VAL A 579 -11.02 1.28 5.08
N LEU A 580 -11.08 1.77 3.83
CA LEU A 580 -11.89 1.14 2.78
C LEU A 580 -11.43 -0.28 2.47
N GLU A 581 -10.12 -0.53 2.36
CA GLU A 581 -9.56 -1.87 2.21
C GLU A 581 -10.05 -2.84 3.31
N ALA A 582 -9.91 -2.43 4.57
CA ALA A 582 -10.32 -3.26 5.71
C ALA A 582 -11.83 -3.52 5.73
N ASN A 583 -12.65 -2.51 5.41
CA ASN A 583 -14.11 -2.65 5.35
C ASN A 583 -14.56 -3.51 4.17
N LEU A 584 -13.91 -3.39 3.01
CA LEU A 584 -14.22 -4.20 1.84
C LEU A 584 -13.90 -5.67 2.10
N ARG A 585 -12.71 -5.97 2.64
CA ARG A 585 -12.33 -7.34 3.03
C ARG A 585 -13.30 -7.93 4.04
N ALA A 586 -13.66 -7.17 5.08
CA ALA A 586 -14.62 -7.57 6.09
C ALA A 586 -16.00 -7.87 5.49
N ALA A 587 -16.46 -7.01 4.58
CA ALA A 587 -17.73 -7.20 3.87
C ALA A 587 -17.72 -8.42 2.95
N ASP A 588 -16.64 -8.66 2.21
CA ASP A 588 -16.49 -9.85 1.36
C ASP A 588 -16.61 -11.16 2.17
N ILE A 589 -15.97 -11.20 3.34
CA ILE A 589 -16.05 -12.36 4.24
C ILE A 589 -17.48 -12.51 4.76
N LEU A 590 -18.10 -11.44 5.25
CA LEU A 590 -19.49 -11.47 5.73
C LEU A 590 -20.47 -11.87 4.63
N TYR A 591 -20.25 -11.43 3.39
CA TYR A 591 -21.04 -11.83 2.23
C TYR A 591 -20.94 -13.33 2.00
N ALA A 592 -19.73 -13.90 2.02
CA ALA A 592 -19.55 -15.34 1.88
C ALA A 592 -20.21 -16.14 3.02
N LEU A 593 -20.11 -15.65 4.27
CA LEU A 593 -20.77 -16.28 5.42
C LEU A 593 -22.29 -16.23 5.33
N CYS A 594 -22.86 -15.06 5.00
CA CYS A 594 -24.30 -14.92 4.80
C CYS A 594 -24.81 -15.77 3.64
N TRP A 595 -24.05 -15.86 2.55
CA TRP A 595 -24.38 -16.74 1.43
C TRP A 595 -24.44 -18.20 1.88
N SER A 596 -23.43 -18.67 2.61
CA SER A 596 -23.39 -20.05 3.11
C SER A 596 -24.53 -20.37 4.07
N ASP A 597 -24.89 -19.45 4.97
CA ASP A 597 -26.02 -19.61 5.90
C ASP A 597 -27.34 -19.69 5.13
N TRP A 598 -27.56 -18.75 4.20
CA TRP A 598 -28.74 -18.71 3.36
C TRP A 598 -28.90 -19.98 2.52
N GLU A 599 -27.86 -20.41 1.81
CA GLU A 599 -27.87 -21.62 0.98
C GLU A 599 -28.19 -22.87 1.80
N SER A 600 -27.65 -22.97 3.02
CA SER A 600 -27.94 -24.09 3.93
C SER A 600 -29.39 -24.15 4.41
N SER A 601 -30.10 -23.01 4.37
CA SER A 601 -31.49 -22.88 4.81
C SER A 601 -32.53 -23.14 3.71
N GLN A 602 -32.11 -23.22 2.44
CA GLN A 602 -33.02 -23.43 1.31
C GLN A 602 -33.43 -24.91 1.14
N PRO A 603 -34.68 -25.21 0.74
CA PRO A 603 -35.08 -26.55 0.32
C PRO A 603 -34.25 -27.02 -0.89
N ARG A 604 -33.80 -28.28 -0.88
CA ARG A 604 -32.88 -28.82 -1.90
C ARG A 604 -33.40 -28.75 -3.36
N GLU A 605 -34.71 -28.63 -3.57
CA GLU A 605 -35.33 -28.60 -4.90
C GLU A 605 -35.19 -27.25 -5.63
N ASP A 606 -34.96 -26.13 -4.93
CA ASP A 606 -34.95 -24.78 -5.52
C ASP A 606 -33.54 -24.21 -5.81
N SER A 607 -32.47 -24.92 -5.44
CA SER A 607 -31.08 -24.44 -5.60
C SER A 607 -30.60 -24.40 -7.06
N ALA A 608 -31.13 -25.26 -7.93
CA ALA A 608 -30.69 -25.40 -9.32
C ALA A 608 -31.26 -24.33 -10.27
N SER A 609 -32.47 -23.81 -10.00
CA SER A 609 -33.10 -22.72 -10.78
C SER A 609 -32.45 -21.36 -10.47
N PHE A 610 -31.91 -21.20 -9.27
CA PHE A 610 -31.30 -19.97 -8.78
C PHE A 610 -29.90 -19.70 -9.35
N GLN A 611 -29.09 -20.75 -9.54
CA GLN A 611 -27.75 -20.66 -10.14
C GLN A 611 -27.78 -20.11 -11.59
N GLY A 612 -28.87 -20.36 -12.32
CA GLY A 612 -29.08 -19.84 -13.68
C GLY A 612 -29.36 -18.34 -13.74
N MET A 613 -29.93 -17.75 -12.69
CA MET A 613 -30.28 -16.32 -12.62
C MET A 613 -29.04 -15.43 -12.36
N MET A 614 -28.04 -15.95 -11.65
CA MET A 614 -26.77 -15.27 -11.35
C MET A 614 -25.82 -15.11 -12.55
N VAL A 615 -26.05 -15.85 -13.65
CA VAL A 615 -25.15 -15.89 -14.82
C VAL A 615 -25.64 -14.98 -15.97
N GLY A 616 -26.73 -14.23 -15.78
CA GLY A 616 -27.25 -13.35 -16.83
C GLY A 616 -28.35 -12.34 -16.45
N GLY A 617 -28.61 -12.10 -15.17
CA GLY A 617 -29.63 -11.14 -14.73
C GLY A 617 -29.26 -9.68 -15.01
N SER A 618 -30.25 -8.88 -15.37
CA SER A 618 -30.15 -7.42 -15.47
C SER A 618 -30.05 -6.77 -14.09
N SER A 619 -29.55 -5.53 -13.99
CA SER A 619 -29.44 -4.80 -12.72
C SER A 619 -30.78 -4.59 -12.00
N SER A 620 -31.88 -4.51 -12.76
CA SER A 620 -33.25 -4.49 -12.22
C SER A 620 -33.69 -5.80 -11.55
N GLU A 621 -33.09 -6.94 -11.90
CA GLU A 621 -33.41 -8.26 -11.34
C GLU A 621 -32.54 -8.57 -10.12
N LEU A 622 -31.28 -8.14 -10.10
CA LEU A 622 -30.37 -8.28 -8.94
C LEU A 622 -30.90 -7.55 -7.69
N GLY A 623 -31.52 -6.38 -7.86
CA GLY A 623 -32.13 -5.63 -6.76
C GLY A 623 -33.38 -6.29 -6.12
N GLN A 624 -33.96 -7.30 -6.78
CA GLN A 624 -35.12 -8.06 -6.29
C GLN A 624 -34.73 -9.37 -5.58
N LEU A 625 -33.45 -9.72 -5.59
CA LEU A 625 -32.94 -10.92 -4.91
C LEU A 625 -33.02 -10.79 -3.38
N PRO A 626 -33.13 -11.91 -2.65
CA PRO A 626 -33.06 -11.88 -1.20
C PRO A 626 -31.68 -11.39 -0.75
N PHE A 627 -31.61 -10.77 0.43
CA PHE A 627 -30.33 -10.51 1.08
C PHE A 627 -29.60 -11.86 1.33
N PRO A 628 -28.27 -11.97 1.12
CA PRO A 628 -27.28 -10.91 0.83
C PRO A 628 -27.14 -10.53 -0.65
N LEU A 629 -27.86 -11.18 -1.56
CA LEU A 629 -27.56 -11.13 -2.99
C LEU A 629 -27.84 -9.81 -3.68
N ASN A 630 -28.89 -9.14 -3.23
CA ASN A 630 -29.20 -7.78 -3.67
C ASN A 630 -28.11 -6.76 -3.32
N PHE A 631 -27.08 -7.12 -2.53
CA PHE A 631 -25.94 -6.26 -2.25
C PHE A 631 -24.76 -6.44 -3.21
N ALA A 632 -24.76 -7.50 -4.05
CA ALA A 632 -23.62 -7.83 -4.91
C ALA A 632 -23.15 -6.65 -5.78
N GLU A 633 -24.08 -5.87 -6.34
CA GLU A 633 -23.75 -4.69 -7.16
C GLU A 633 -23.02 -3.61 -6.36
N ARG A 634 -23.47 -3.32 -5.14
CA ARG A 634 -22.82 -2.31 -4.27
C ARG A 634 -21.44 -2.77 -3.82
N LEU A 635 -21.26 -4.06 -3.59
CA LEU A 635 -19.96 -4.65 -3.27
C LEU A 635 -18.98 -4.52 -4.45
N VAL A 636 -19.44 -4.78 -5.67
CA VAL A 636 -18.66 -4.56 -6.90
C VAL A 636 -18.33 -3.07 -7.08
N LEU A 637 -19.28 -2.17 -6.85
CA LEU A 637 -19.02 -0.73 -6.91
C LEU A 637 -17.97 -0.28 -5.87
N ALA A 638 -18.04 -0.81 -4.64
CA ALA A 638 -17.03 -0.54 -3.62
C ALA A 638 -15.65 -1.05 -4.03
N ARG A 639 -15.57 -2.27 -4.60
CA ARG A 639 -14.31 -2.83 -5.15
C ARG A 639 -13.76 -1.96 -6.28
N ARG A 640 -14.60 -1.53 -7.23
CA ARG A 640 -14.21 -0.64 -8.33
C ARG A 640 -13.75 0.73 -7.84
N ASN A 641 -14.39 1.30 -6.82
CA ASN A 641 -13.99 2.58 -6.25
C ASN A 641 -12.65 2.49 -5.52
N LEU A 642 -12.41 1.42 -4.76
CA LEU A 642 -11.10 1.14 -4.16
C LEU A 642 -10.05 0.94 -5.24
N ALA A 643 -10.34 0.11 -6.24
CA ALA A 643 -9.46 -0.20 -7.37
C ALA A 643 -9.08 1.06 -8.16
N LEU A 644 -10.06 1.92 -8.43
CA LEU A 644 -9.85 3.19 -9.13
C LEU A 644 -8.92 4.12 -8.35
N PHE A 645 -9.06 4.20 -7.02
CA PHE A 645 -8.21 5.06 -6.20
C PHE A 645 -6.75 4.59 -6.14
N GLN A 646 -6.45 3.35 -6.52
CA GLN A 646 -5.07 2.87 -6.63
C GLN A 646 -4.30 3.48 -7.79
N HIS A 647 -4.96 4.20 -8.71
CA HIS A 647 -4.30 4.92 -9.80
C HIS A 647 -3.16 5.79 -9.26
N HIS A 648 -2.09 5.91 -10.04
CA HIS A 648 -0.90 6.66 -9.67
C HIS A 648 -1.12 8.18 -9.52
N ASP A 649 -2.33 8.73 -9.75
CA ASP A 649 -2.73 10.06 -9.27
C ASP A 649 -3.84 10.09 -8.21
N GLY A 650 -4.41 8.93 -7.89
CA GLY A 650 -5.37 8.75 -6.81
C GLY A 650 -4.69 8.76 -5.44
N ILE A 651 -4.25 7.58 -5.00
CA ILE A 651 -3.65 7.35 -3.67
C ILE A 651 -2.38 8.17 -3.43
N THR A 652 -1.63 8.48 -4.49
CA THR A 652 -0.42 9.32 -4.45
C THR A 652 -0.72 10.76 -4.01
N GLY A 653 -1.97 11.20 -4.21
CA GLY A 653 -2.43 12.53 -3.85
C GLY A 653 -1.96 13.63 -4.82
N THR A 654 -1.63 13.26 -6.06
CA THR A 654 -1.05 14.14 -7.08
C THR A 654 -2.06 14.72 -8.07
N ALA A 655 -3.31 14.24 -8.04
CA ALA A 655 -4.42 14.83 -8.79
C ALA A 655 -4.83 16.24 -8.29
N LYS A 656 -5.53 16.97 -9.17
CA LYS A 656 -6.14 18.28 -8.86
C LYS A 656 -7.21 18.14 -7.77
N GLU A 657 -7.43 19.22 -7.04
CA GLU A 657 -8.33 19.21 -5.87
C GLU A 657 -9.75 18.73 -6.19
N HIS A 658 -10.34 19.16 -7.31
CA HIS A 658 -11.68 18.72 -7.71
C HIS A 658 -11.74 17.23 -8.10
N VAL A 659 -10.63 16.65 -8.56
CA VAL A 659 -10.49 15.22 -8.85
C VAL A 659 -10.38 14.42 -7.57
N VAL A 660 -9.59 14.91 -6.60
CA VAL A 660 -9.55 14.33 -5.26
C VAL A 660 -10.91 14.39 -4.59
N LYS A 661 -11.69 15.44 -4.84
CA LYS A 661 -13.09 15.50 -4.39
C LYS A 661 -13.93 14.40 -5.06
N ASP A 662 -13.76 14.12 -6.35
CA ASP A 662 -14.44 13.00 -7.02
C ASP A 662 -14.10 11.66 -6.37
N TYR A 663 -12.81 11.35 -6.16
CA TYR A 663 -12.39 10.15 -5.43
C TYR A 663 -12.97 10.10 -4.02
N SER A 664 -13.02 11.24 -3.31
CA SER A 664 -13.55 11.30 -1.95
C SER A 664 -15.02 10.90 -1.86
N VAL A 665 -15.83 11.35 -2.82
CA VAL A 665 -17.26 11.03 -2.87
C VAL A 665 -17.42 9.52 -3.11
N ARG A 666 -16.71 8.98 -4.09
CA ARG A 666 -16.73 7.54 -4.42
C ARG A 666 -16.31 6.65 -3.24
N MET A 667 -15.22 6.99 -2.56
CA MET A 667 -14.76 6.24 -1.38
C MET A 667 -15.73 6.37 -0.20
N HIS A 668 -16.32 7.55 0.00
CA HIS A 668 -17.29 7.76 1.07
C HIS A 668 -18.60 6.98 0.84
N GLU A 669 -19.10 6.97 -0.40
CA GLU A 669 -20.25 6.17 -0.80
C GLU A 669 -19.96 4.67 -0.61
N ALA A 670 -18.80 4.19 -1.07
CA ALA A 670 -18.37 2.81 -0.88
C ALA A 670 -18.32 2.42 0.61
N LEU A 671 -17.68 3.25 1.45
CA LEU A 671 -17.65 3.01 2.89
C LEU A 671 -19.04 2.98 3.52
N THR A 672 -19.93 3.88 3.09
CA THR A 672 -21.31 3.94 3.59
C THR A 672 -22.08 2.68 3.22
N ASP A 673 -21.97 2.23 1.98
CA ASP A 673 -22.61 1.02 1.49
C ASP A 673 -22.10 -0.24 2.20
N LEU A 674 -20.78 -0.41 2.29
CA LEU A 674 -20.16 -1.53 3.00
C LEU A 674 -20.59 -1.56 4.47
N ASN A 675 -20.60 -0.41 5.12
CA ASN A 675 -20.99 -0.29 6.52
C ASN A 675 -22.47 -0.66 6.75
N ASN A 676 -23.38 -0.22 5.86
CA ASN A 676 -24.77 -0.62 5.91
C ASN A 676 -24.94 -2.13 5.71
N PHE A 677 -24.22 -2.69 4.73
CA PHE A 677 -24.23 -4.12 4.47
C PHE A 677 -23.71 -4.94 5.64
N MET A 678 -22.56 -4.59 6.21
CA MET A 678 -22.00 -5.33 7.34
C MET A 678 -22.96 -5.34 8.53
N CYS A 679 -23.67 -4.25 8.79
CA CYS A 679 -24.71 -4.22 9.84
C CYS A 679 -25.86 -5.18 9.54
N ALA A 680 -26.37 -5.18 8.30
CA ALA A 680 -27.42 -6.09 7.88
C ALA A 680 -26.96 -7.56 7.90
N ALA A 681 -25.72 -7.82 7.48
CA ALA A 681 -25.10 -9.15 7.47
C ALA A 681 -24.95 -9.70 8.89
N VAL A 682 -24.43 -8.90 9.81
CA VAL A 682 -24.30 -9.29 11.22
C VAL A 682 -25.68 -9.54 11.85
N ALA A 683 -26.67 -8.69 11.56
CA ALA A 683 -28.04 -8.92 12.02
C ALA A 683 -28.61 -10.25 11.47
N ALA A 684 -28.39 -10.52 10.19
CA ALA A 684 -28.84 -11.74 9.53
C ALA A 684 -28.22 -13.00 10.18
N LEU A 685 -26.90 -13.00 10.37
CA LEU A 685 -26.17 -14.11 10.99
C LEU A 685 -26.58 -14.38 12.45
N LEU A 686 -26.99 -13.34 13.19
CA LEU A 686 -27.45 -13.48 14.57
C LEU A 686 -28.92 -13.93 14.70
N LEU A 687 -29.77 -13.64 13.71
CA LEU A 687 -31.20 -13.95 13.73
C LEU A 687 -31.56 -15.25 12.99
N GLY A 688 -30.66 -15.74 12.13
CA GLY A 688 -30.82 -16.91 11.26
C GLY A 688 -31.55 -16.59 9.94
N ALA A 689 -31.07 -17.18 8.83
CA ALA A 689 -31.58 -16.98 7.45
C ALA A 689 -33.11 -17.04 7.29
N SER A 690 -33.80 -17.88 8.06
CA SER A 690 -35.25 -18.13 7.96
C SER A 690 -36.14 -16.95 8.38
N ASN A 691 -35.59 -15.95 9.08
CA ASN A 691 -36.32 -14.75 9.51
C ASN A 691 -36.16 -13.54 8.56
N LEU A 692 -35.48 -13.70 7.42
CA LEU A 692 -35.12 -12.60 6.49
C LEU A 692 -36.01 -12.51 5.24
N SER A 693 -37.16 -13.20 5.21
CA SER A 693 -38.05 -13.33 4.05
C SER A 693 -38.90 -12.09 3.70
N ALA A 694 -38.45 -10.87 4.05
CA ALA A 694 -39.16 -9.64 3.70
C ALA A 694 -38.20 -8.51 3.31
N PRO A 695 -38.63 -7.50 2.52
CA PRO A 695 -37.86 -6.31 2.21
C PRO A 695 -37.77 -5.40 3.45
N THR A 696 -37.08 -5.86 4.49
CA THR A 696 -36.86 -5.17 5.75
C THR A 696 -35.44 -4.60 5.83
N SER A 697 -34.85 -4.20 4.69
CA SER A 697 -33.61 -3.42 4.70
C SER A 697 -33.77 -2.13 5.52
N THR A 698 -34.95 -1.51 5.52
CA THR A 698 -35.23 -0.29 6.29
C THR A 698 -35.39 -0.54 7.80
N ALA A 699 -35.89 -1.71 8.22
CA ALA A 699 -36.09 -2.02 9.64
C ALA A 699 -34.82 -2.60 10.31
N LEU A 700 -34.02 -3.39 9.58
CA LEU A 700 -32.74 -3.94 10.09
C LEU A 700 -31.65 -2.86 10.15
N ASN A 701 -31.59 -1.96 9.16
CA ASN A 701 -30.67 -0.80 9.17
C ASN A 701 -30.93 0.15 10.35
N ALA A 702 -32.13 0.13 10.94
CA ALA A 702 -32.47 0.90 12.13
C ALA A 702 -32.03 0.23 13.45
N ALA A 703 -31.73 -1.07 13.46
CA ALA A 703 -31.53 -1.87 14.68
C ALA A 703 -30.05 -2.05 15.07
N ILE A 704 -29.12 -2.15 14.10
CA ILE A 704 -27.69 -2.21 14.36
C ILE A 704 -27.04 -0.94 13.83
N LEU A 705 -26.59 -0.10 14.77
CA LEU A 705 -25.83 1.10 14.44
C LEU A 705 -24.33 0.74 14.47
N PRO A 706 -23.62 0.90 13.35
CA PRO A 706 -22.20 0.66 13.32
C PRO A 706 -21.49 1.73 14.14
N GLN A 707 -20.55 1.28 14.97
CA GLN A 707 -19.62 2.18 15.62
C GLN A 707 -18.36 2.23 14.77
N GLN A 708 -18.22 3.30 13.99
CA GLN A 708 -16.97 3.54 13.29
C GLN A 708 -15.94 4.04 14.30
N HIS A 709 -15.01 3.16 14.68
CA HIS A 709 -13.71 3.60 15.17
C HIS A 709 -12.92 4.13 13.96
N SER A 710 -13.29 5.29 13.43
CA SER A 710 -12.39 5.98 12.51
C SER A 710 -11.18 6.42 13.33
N PRO A 711 -9.94 6.01 12.97
CA PRO A 711 -8.73 6.60 13.55
C PRO A 711 -8.65 8.11 13.26
N PHE A 712 -9.41 8.59 12.27
CA PHE A 712 -9.43 9.98 11.83
C PHE A 712 -10.41 10.79 12.66
N ARG A 713 -10.02 11.03 13.91
CA ARG A 713 -10.58 12.06 14.79
C ARG A 713 -10.06 13.45 14.41
N ALA A 714 -10.02 13.76 13.11
CA ALA A 714 -9.78 15.11 12.61
C ALA A 714 -11.06 15.93 12.89
N GLU A 715 -11.17 16.46 14.09
CA GLU A 715 -12.35 17.20 14.54
C GLU A 715 -12.59 18.50 13.75
N ARG A 716 -13.84 18.61 13.26
CA ARG A 716 -14.74 19.79 13.26
C ARG A 716 -14.52 20.97 12.30
N ARG A 717 -15.58 21.24 11.51
CA ARG A 717 -16.35 22.50 11.62
C ARG A 717 -17.87 22.27 11.44
N ARG A 718 -18.62 23.02 12.26
CA ARG A 718 -20.02 22.87 12.68
C ARG A 718 -21.08 23.17 11.61
N ARG A 719 -22.23 22.47 11.67
CA ARG A 719 -23.55 23.05 12.00
C ARG A 719 -24.62 21.95 12.17
N ALA A 720 -25.31 21.99 13.31
CA ALA A 720 -26.66 21.48 13.55
C ALA A 720 -27.05 20.16 12.89
N HIS A 721 -26.53 19.03 13.37
CA HIS A 721 -27.31 17.78 13.47
C HIS A 721 -26.61 16.89 14.48
N ASP A 722 -27.29 16.55 15.58
CA ASP A 722 -27.01 15.37 16.37
C ASP A 722 -27.23 14.12 15.47
N GLY A 723 -26.26 13.85 14.58
CA GLY A 723 -26.29 12.73 13.65
C GLY A 723 -26.04 11.37 14.34
N PRO A 724 -26.32 10.23 13.65
CA PRO A 724 -26.53 8.93 14.29
C PRO A 724 -25.29 8.24 14.88
N TRP A 725 -24.09 8.75 14.58
CA TRP A 725 -22.80 8.06 14.74
C TRP A 725 -22.24 8.06 16.17
N GLU A 726 -22.72 8.94 17.04
CA GLU A 726 -22.40 8.96 18.47
C GLU A 726 -23.68 8.95 19.32
N ARG A 727 -24.62 8.05 19.01
CA ARG A 727 -25.80 7.89 19.88
C ARG A 727 -25.38 7.26 21.21
N LEU A 728 -25.22 8.11 22.21
CA LEU A 728 -24.96 7.72 23.59
C LEU A 728 -25.93 6.64 24.06
N VAL A 729 -25.38 5.59 24.69
CA VAL A 729 -26.17 4.53 25.34
C VAL A 729 -26.97 5.13 26.49
N ARG A 730 -28.31 5.17 26.36
CA ARG A 730 -29.22 5.73 27.37
C ARG A 730 -29.63 4.70 28.41
N ASP A 731 -29.95 3.47 28.01
CA ASP A 731 -30.28 2.31 28.85
C ASP A 731 -30.07 1.01 28.03
N THR A 732 -29.80 -0.12 28.69
CA THR A 732 -29.47 -1.47 28.16
C THR A 732 -29.26 -1.61 26.64
N ARG A 733 -28.01 -1.83 26.19
CA ARG A 733 -27.69 -1.95 24.75
C ARG A 733 -26.80 -3.15 24.43
N ARG A 734 -27.12 -3.80 23.31
CA ARG A 734 -26.33 -4.88 22.72
C ARG A 734 -25.19 -4.29 21.89
N VAL A 735 -23.99 -4.82 22.08
CA VAL A 735 -22.78 -4.52 21.30
C VAL A 735 -22.31 -5.82 20.66
N VAL A 736 -22.12 -5.82 19.35
CA VAL A 736 -21.62 -6.97 18.60
C VAL A 736 -20.25 -6.60 18.04
N VAL A 737 -19.28 -7.49 18.23
CA VAL A 737 -17.91 -7.32 17.74
C VAL A 737 -17.67 -8.39 16.69
N TYR A 738 -17.18 -7.97 15.52
CA TYR A 738 -16.83 -8.85 14.41
C TYR A 738 -15.32 -8.91 14.23
N ASN A 739 -14.79 -10.12 14.08
CA ASN A 739 -13.38 -10.36 13.80
C ASN A 739 -13.22 -10.94 12.38
N PRO A 740 -12.70 -10.16 11.41
CA PRO A 740 -12.44 -10.64 10.05
C PRO A 740 -11.12 -11.42 9.91
N LEU A 741 -10.38 -11.67 11.00
CA LEU A 741 -9.14 -12.44 10.99
C LEU A 741 -9.41 -13.92 11.25
N GLU A 742 -8.52 -14.79 10.76
CA GLU A 742 -8.58 -16.25 10.92
C GLU A 742 -8.05 -16.76 12.27
N GLU A 743 -7.77 -15.86 13.21
CA GLU A 743 -7.28 -16.15 14.55
C GLU A 743 -8.20 -15.53 15.62
N GLU A 744 -8.22 -16.12 16.82
CA GLU A 744 -8.93 -15.52 17.95
C GLU A 744 -8.26 -14.19 18.31
N ARG A 745 -9.07 -13.15 18.46
CA ARG A 745 -8.58 -11.81 18.77
C ARG A 745 -9.10 -11.36 20.12
N ARG A 746 -8.16 -10.96 21.00
CA ARG A 746 -8.44 -10.23 22.24
C ARG A 746 -8.03 -8.79 22.07
N GLU A 747 -8.97 -7.88 22.27
CA GLU A 747 -8.71 -6.46 22.07
C GLU A 747 -9.53 -5.61 23.02
N ILE A 748 -8.92 -4.52 23.49
CA ILE A 748 -9.63 -3.51 24.26
C ILE A 748 -10.48 -2.69 23.29
N ILE A 749 -11.80 -2.82 23.38
CA ILE A 749 -12.75 -2.02 22.61
C ILE A 749 -13.33 -0.90 23.47
N SER A 750 -13.89 0.14 22.84
CA SER A 750 -14.46 1.26 23.58
C SER A 750 -15.74 1.83 23.01
N VAL A 751 -16.64 2.29 23.87
CA VAL A 751 -17.92 2.91 23.48
C VAL A 751 -18.27 4.11 24.35
N LEU A 752 -19.11 5.01 23.82
CA LEU A 752 -19.58 6.19 24.56
C LEU A 752 -20.89 5.91 25.31
N VAL A 753 -20.92 6.22 26.61
CA VAL A 753 -22.06 6.00 27.52
C VAL A 753 -22.43 7.28 28.27
N LYS A 754 -23.70 7.39 28.71
CA LYS A 754 -24.20 8.54 29.50
C LYS A 754 -23.99 8.42 31.00
N SER A 755 -23.88 7.20 31.49
CA SER A 755 -23.93 6.91 32.92
C SER A 755 -22.71 6.10 33.33
N PRO A 756 -22.08 6.44 34.47
CA PRO A 756 -21.06 5.60 35.07
C PRO A 756 -21.63 4.35 35.76
N SER A 757 -22.94 4.32 36.05
CA SER A 757 -23.63 3.25 36.78
C SER A 757 -24.08 2.11 35.86
N ILE A 758 -23.13 1.49 35.16
CA ILE A 758 -23.36 0.42 34.19
C ILE A 758 -22.56 -0.85 34.52
N ALA A 759 -22.86 -1.94 33.84
CA ALA A 759 -22.08 -3.17 33.85
C ALA A 759 -22.02 -3.80 32.45
N ILE A 760 -20.97 -4.58 32.18
CA ILE A 760 -20.78 -5.30 30.91
C ILE A 760 -21.05 -6.78 31.14
N VAL A 761 -21.94 -7.35 30.33
CA VAL A 761 -22.36 -8.75 30.43
C VAL A 761 -22.21 -9.40 29.06
N GLY A 762 -21.55 -10.56 28.99
CA GLY A 762 -21.45 -11.35 27.75
C GLY A 762 -22.60 -12.34 27.59
N GLN A 763 -22.57 -13.10 26.51
CA GLN A 763 -23.51 -14.19 26.27
C GLN A 763 -23.43 -15.23 27.42
N GLY A 764 -24.60 -15.66 27.92
CA GLY A 764 -24.69 -16.58 29.07
C GLY A 764 -24.59 -15.90 30.45
N GLY A 765 -24.60 -14.57 30.52
CA GLY A 765 -24.66 -13.84 31.80
C GLY A 765 -23.31 -13.59 32.48
N LYS A 766 -22.19 -13.94 31.83
CA LYS A 766 -20.83 -13.71 32.35
C LYS A 766 -20.55 -12.20 32.45
N CYS A 767 -20.19 -11.71 33.64
CA CYS A 767 -19.80 -10.32 33.83
C CYS A 767 -18.36 -10.07 33.35
N PHE A 768 -18.08 -8.89 32.79
CA PHE A 768 -16.76 -8.47 32.34
C PHE A 768 -16.30 -7.22 33.09
N PRO A 769 -15.01 -7.14 33.46
CA PRO A 769 -14.44 -5.91 33.99
C PRO A 769 -14.39 -4.84 32.89
N GLY A 770 -14.52 -3.58 33.29
CA GLY A 770 -14.37 -2.45 32.38
C GLY A 770 -13.72 -1.26 33.07
N GLN A 771 -13.34 -0.27 32.28
CA GLN A 771 -12.77 0.99 32.74
C GLN A 771 -13.49 2.16 32.10
N LEU A 772 -13.72 3.23 32.86
CA LEU A 772 -14.34 4.47 32.39
C LEU A 772 -13.35 5.62 32.39
N LEU A 773 -13.33 6.37 31.29
CA LEU A 773 -12.65 7.65 31.16
C LEU A 773 -13.66 8.76 30.84
N PRO A 774 -13.45 10.00 31.29
CA PRO A 774 -14.23 11.12 30.79
C PRO A 774 -13.98 11.24 29.29
N GLU A 775 -15.03 11.59 28.54
CA GLU A 775 -14.86 11.87 27.13
C GLU A 775 -14.33 13.30 26.96
N TRP A 776 -13.18 13.45 26.33
CA TRP A 776 -12.53 14.74 26.10
C TRP A 776 -12.96 15.35 24.76
N SER A 777 -13.22 16.66 24.73
CA SER A 777 -13.43 17.43 23.50
C SER A 777 -12.29 18.42 23.31
N LYS A 778 -11.77 18.51 22.08
CA LYS A 778 -10.84 19.58 21.69
C LYS A 778 -11.66 20.75 21.17
N ALA A 779 -11.77 21.81 21.97
CA ALA A 779 -12.40 23.07 21.56
C ALA A 779 -11.39 24.20 21.73
N ASN A 780 -11.15 24.97 20.66
CA ASN A 780 -10.22 26.11 20.68
C ASN A 780 -8.85 25.77 21.27
N MET A 781 -8.24 24.65 20.83
CA MET A 781 -6.94 24.15 21.32
C MET A 781 -6.87 23.79 22.81
N THR A 782 -7.96 23.96 23.56
CA THR A 782 -8.11 23.50 24.94
C THR A 782 -8.79 22.13 24.96
N VAL A 783 -8.22 21.21 25.75
CA VAL A 783 -8.82 19.90 26.01
C VAL A 783 -9.74 20.06 27.22
N THR A 784 -11.05 20.02 26.97
CA THR A 784 -12.06 20.12 28.04
C THR A 784 -12.82 18.80 28.17
N PRO A 785 -13.12 18.33 29.38
CA PRO A 785 -13.96 17.15 29.54
C PRO A 785 -15.40 17.49 29.12
N SER A 786 -16.04 16.55 28.43
CA SER A 786 -17.46 16.69 28.09
C SER A 786 -18.32 16.41 29.32
N SER A 787 -19.24 17.33 29.62
CA SER A 787 -20.14 17.18 30.77
C SER A 787 -21.13 16.04 30.52
N GLY A 788 -20.98 14.92 31.25
CA GLY A 788 -21.94 13.81 31.27
C GLY A 788 -21.79 12.79 30.14
N ARG A 789 -20.62 12.69 29.49
CA ARG A 789 -20.30 11.56 28.60
C ARG A 789 -19.05 10.84 29.09
N HIS A 790 -19.07 9.51 29.00
CA HIS A 790 -17.98 8.66 29.44
C HIS A 790 -17.61 7.69 28.33
N ARG A 791 -16.32 7.37 28.22
CA ARG A 791 -15.81 6.32 27.33
C ARG A 791 -15.55 5.07 28.16
N LEU A 792 -16.32 4.04 27.89
CA LEU A 792 -16.21 2.72 28.50
C LEU A 792 -15.25 1.86 27.67
N PHE A 793 -14.30 1.21 28.34
CA PHE A 793 -13.35 0.26 27.76
C PHE A 793 -13.54 -1.12 28.39
N TRP A 794 -13.41 -2.18 27.59
CA TRP A 794 -13.30 -3.56 28.08
C TRP A 794 -12.58 -4.45 27.06
N GLU A 795 -12.05 -5.57 27.54
CA GLU A 795 -11.45 -6.59 26.68
C GLU A 795 -12.55 -7.45 26.05
N ALA A 796 -12.64 -7.41 24.73
CA ALA A 796 -13.45 -8.32 23.94
C ALA A 796 -12.60 -9.50 23.45
N SER A 797 -13.12 -10.72 23.53
CA SER A 797 -12.51 -11.94 23.01
C SER A 797 -13.41 -12.43 21.89
N VAL A 798 -12.93 -12.43 20.66
CA VAL A 798 -13.74 -12.71 19.46
C VAL A 798 -13.12 -13.86 18.68
N PRO A 799 -13.89 -14.91 18.32
CA PRO A 799 -13.37 -16.07 17.61
C PRO A 799 -12.89 -15.71 16.19
N PRO A 800 -12.09 -16.59 15.56
CA PRO A 800 -11.74 -16.50 14.14
C PRO A 800 -12.96 -16.32 13.25
N LEU A 801 -12.92 -15.37 12.31
CA LEU A 801 -13.96 -15.08 11.31
C LEU A 801 -15.38 -14.96 11.91
N GLY A 802 -15.48 -14.56 13.18
CA GLY A 802 -16.68 -14.75 13.98
C GLY A 802 -17.15 -13.51 14.72
N LEU A 803 -18.24 -13.70 15.48
CA LEU A 803 -18.95 -12.64 16.19
C LEU A 803 -18.95 -12.91 17.70
N SER A 804 -18.95 -11.86 18.50
CA SER A 804 -19.20 -11.94 19.94
C SER A 804 -20.13 -10.84 20.40
N THR A 805 -21.06 -11.18 21.29
CA THR A 805 -22.11 -10.29 21.76
C THR A 805 -21.92 -9.92 23.23
N TYR A 806 -21.96 -8.62 23.49
CA TYR A 806 -21.91 -8.02 24.81
C TYR A 806 -23.15 -7.16 25.06
N PHE A 807 -23.48 -6.93 26.32
CA PHE A 807 -24.59 -6.12 26.77
C PHE A 807 -24.09 -5.12 27.79
N ILE A 808 -24.37 -3.84 27.54
CA ILE A 808 -24.14 -2.75 28.48
C ILE A 808 -25.46 -2.49 29.16
N VAL A 809 -25.55 -2.83 30.45
CA VAL A 809 -26.79 -2.79 31.24
C VAL A 809 -26.64 -1.82 32.41
N SER A 810 -27.76 -1.33 32.94
CA SER A 810 -27.75 -0.61 34.21
C SER A 810 -27.24 -1.54 35.32
N ARG A 811 -26.33 -1.03 36.15
CA ARG A 811 -25.79 -1.79 37.30
C ARG A 811 -26.88 -2.24 38.26
N ALA A 812 -27.95 -1.46 38.40
CA ALA A 812 -29.10 -1.82 39.24
C ALA A 812 -29.80 -3.11 38.78
N ALA A 813 -29.77 -3.41 37.47
CA ALA A 813 -30.36 -4.63 36.92
C ALA A 813 -29.48 -5.87 37.13
N VAL A 814 -28.18 -5.69 37.34
CA VAL A 814 -27.21 -6.78 37.57
C VAL A 814 -26.26 -6.46 38.74
N PRO A 815 -26.76 -6.40 40.00
CA PRO A 815 -25.97 -5.98 41.15
C PRO A 815 -24.72 -6.85 41.41
N ALA A 816 -24.76 -8.11 40.95
CA ALA A 816 -23.67 -9.06 41.09
C ALA A 816 -22.46 -8.76 40.16
N CYS A 817 -22.65 -8.00 39.08
CA CYS A 817 -21.54 -7.65 38.19
C CYS A 817 -20.72 -6.47 38.76
N PRO A 818 -19.39 -6.45 38.56
CA PRO A 818 -18.55 -5.34 39.00
C PRO A 818 -18.87 -4.05 38.23
N ALA A 819 -18.66 -2.91 38.89
CA ALA A 819 -18.77 -1.61 38.22
C ALA A 819 -17.47 -1.38 37.45
N PRO A 820 -17.51 -0.71 36.29
CA PRO A 820 -16.30 -0.27 35.64
C PRO A 820 -15.46 0.60 36.58
N ALA A 821 -14.15 0.36 36.58
CA ALA A 821 -13.21 1.18 37.35
C ALA A 821 -13.15 2.59 36.76
N LEU A 822 -13.24 3.62 37.60
CA LEU A 822 -13.03 5.00 37.17
C LEU A 822 -11.53 5.27 37.03
N SER A 823 -11.13 5.94 35.95
CA SER A 823 -9.76 6.42 35.77
C SER A 823 -9.42 7.53 36.77
N SER A 824 -8.18 7.50 37.28
CA SER A 824 -7.55 8.66 37.93
C SER A 824 -6.94 9.55 36.86
N ILE A 825 -7.06 10.87 37.01
CA ILE A 825 -6.65 11.84 35.99
C ILE A 825 -5.62 12.78 36.59
N SER A 826 -4.40 12.78 36.07
CA SER A 826 -3.41 13.81 36.39
C SER A 826 -3.39 14.86 35.28
N VAL A 827 -3.60 16.12 35.62
CA VAL A 827 -3.62 17.25 34.67
C VAL A 827 -2.38 18.10 34.91
N PHE A 828 -1.48 18.09 33.93
CA PHE A 828 -0.28 18.91 33.93
C PHE A 828 -0.58 20.24 33.24
N ASN A 829 -0.19 21.36 33.87
CA ASN A 829 -0.43 22.72 33.36
C ASN A 829 -1.91 22.97 33.03
N PRO A 830 -2.83 22.89 34.02
CA PRO A 830 -4.26 23.00 33.78
C PRO A 830 -4.64 24.37 33.19
N PRO A 831 -5.51 24.42 32.16
CA PRO A 831 -5.97 25.70 31.62
C PRO A 831 -6.78 26.48 32.67
N PRO A 832 -6.78 27.83 32.62
CA PRO A 832 -7.58 28.64 33.54
C PRO A 832 -9.05 28.21 33.54
N GLY A 833 -9.60 27.95 34.73
CA GLY A 833 -10.98 27.51 34.90
C GLY A 833 -11.22 26.02 34.62
N PHE A 834 -10.17 25.18 34.55
CA PHE A 834 -10.34 23.72 34.46
C PHE A 834 -11.09 23.18 35.69
N VAL A 835 -12.19 22.47 35.45
CA VAL A 835 -12.96 21.77 36.49
C VAL A 835 -12.84 20.27 36.26
N CYS A 836 -12.46 19.53 37.30
CA CYS A 836 -12.39 18.08 37.24
C CYS A 836 -13.77 17.49 36.91
N PRO A 837 -13.88 16.60 35.91
CA PRO A 837 -15.17 16.03 35.55
C PRO A 837 -15.66 15.07 36.63
N VAL A 838 -16.89 15.27 37.10
CA VAL A 838 -17.58 14.29 37.96
C VAL A 838 -17.95 13.04 37.13
N PRO A 839 -17.76 11.81 37.64
CA PRO A 839 -17.36 11.41 39.00
C PRO A 839 -15.87 11.08 39.16
N TYR A 840 -14.98 11.60 38.30
CA TYR A 840 -13.57 11.26 38.32
C TYR A 840 -12.80 12.03 39.39
N ALA A 841 -11.69 11.45 39.86
CA ALA A 841 -10.72 12.14 40.70
C ALA A 841 -9.63 12.74 39.82
N CYS A 842 -9.32 14.02 40.02
CA CYS A 842 -8.22 14.69 39.34
C CYS A 842 -7.14 15.14 40.31
N GLU A 843 -5.90 14.96 39.90
CA GLU A 843 -4.71 15.55 40.51
C GLU A 843 -4.18 16.65 39.60
N MET A 844 -4.00 17.86 40.14
CA MET A 844 -3.51 19.01 39.39
C MET A 844 -2.02 19.16 39.65
N VAL A 845 -1.22 19.18 38.58
CA VAL A 845 0.24 19.30 38.67
C VAL A 845 0.68 20.60 37.99
N GLU A 846 1.06 21.59 38.80
CA GLU A 846 1.61 22.86 38.31
C GLU A 846 3.12 22.73 38.06
N GLY A 847 3.58 23.16 36.88
CA GLY A 847 5.00 23.18 36.54
C GLY A 847 5.75 24.24 37.38
N GLY A 848 6.71 23.81 38.19
CA GLY A 848 7.53 24.71 39.01
C GLY A 848 8.36 25.68 38.17
N GLY A 849 8.05 26.97 38.25
CA GLY A 849 8.93 28.06 37.83
C GLY A 849 9.72 28.59 39.02
N GLU A 850 11.06 28.49 38.99
CA GLU A 850 11.92 29.22 39.92
C GLU A 850 11.97 30.71 39.55
N GLY A 851 11.51 31.57 40.47
CA GLY A 851 12.25 32.77 40.90
C GLY A 851 11.66 34.16 40.59
N SER A 852 11.06 34.81 41.59
CA SER A 852 11.66 35.99 42.26
C SER A 852 10.75 36.53 43.39
N GLY A 853 11.32 36.69 44.58
CA GLY A 853 10.66 37.28 45.73
C GLY A 853 11.39 36.91 47.02
N GLY A 854 12.45 37.66 47.33
CA GLY A 854 13.41 37.35 48.38
C GLY A 854 12.85 37.31 49.79
N GLY A 855 13.49 36.49 50.62
CA GLY A 855 13.33 36.55 52.07
C GLY A 855 13.88 37.86 52.62
N VAL A 856 13.10 38.49 53.48
CA VAL A 856 13.63 39.28 54.59
C VAL A 856 13.19 38.53 55.85
N GLU A 857 14.16 37.92 56.51
CA GLU A 857 14.02 37.50 57.91
C GLU A 857 13.90 38.76 58.77
N ASN A 858 12.93 38.78 59.66
CA ASN A 858 13.05 39.47 60.95
C ASN A 858 12.28 38.67 61.99
N GLU A 859 13.01 38.25 63.02
CA GLU A 859 12.53 37.54 64.19
C GLU A 859 11.57 38.39 65.03
N ALA A 860 10.52 37.76 65.58
CA ALA A 860 10.05 38.01 66.94
C ALA A 860 9.19 36.83 67.42
N GLY A 861 9.53 36.31 68.61
CA GLY A 861 8.87 35.20 69.29
C GLY A 861 7.48 35.49 69.89
N PRO A 862 6.98 34.61 70.78
CA PRO A 862 5.63 34.05 70.70
C PRO A 862 4.65 34.60 71.75
N ALA A 863 3.32 34.56 71.47
CA ALA A 863 2.28 34.30 72.48
C ALA A 863 0.84 34.34 71.91
N ALA A 864 0.12 33.24 72.17
CA ALA A 864 -1.25 33.10 72.70
C ALA A 864 -2.44 34.00 72.28
N ALA A 865 -3.58 33.29 72.13
CA ALA A 865 -4.94 33.62 72.58
C ALA A 865 -5.99 34.11 71.55
N ALA A 866 -6.98 33.21 71.33
CA ALA A 866 -8.43 33.37 71.50
C ALA A 866 -9.24 34.47 70.76
N GLY A 867 -10.44 34.05 70.32
CA GLY A 867 -11.61 34.91 70.06
C GLY A 867 -11.83 35.22 68.58
N ALA A 868 -12.70 34.54 67.83
CA ALA A 868 -14.17 34.59 67.87
C ALA A 868 -14.79 35.88 67.26
N VAL A 869 -15.59 35.62 66.21
CA VAL A 869 -16.81 36.30 65.73
C VAL A 869 -16.76 37.61 64.92
N ASP A 870 -17.46 37.52 63.79
CA ASP A 870 -18.41 38.47 63.18
C ASP A 870 -17.98 39.61 62.24
N SER A 871 -18.29 39.34 60.97
CA SER A 871 -19.31 40.07 60.17
C SER A 871 -18.95 41.34 59.40
N ALA A 872 -19.53 41.37 58.20
CA ALA A 872 -20.10 42.52 57.49
C ALA A 872 -19.18 43.44 56.66
N SER A 873 -19.32 43.23 55.34
CA SER A 873 -19.61 44.24 54.31
C SER A 873 -18.64 45.40 54.08
N ASP A 874 -17.91 45.26 52.97
CA ASP A 874 -17.59 46.36 52.06
C ASP A 874 -18.85 47.14 51.67
N ALA A 875 -18.75 48.48 51.64
CA ALA A 875 -19.04 49.23 50.42
C ALA A 875 -18.68 50.72 50.54
N ALA A 876 -17.96 51.15 49.51
CA ALA A 876 -18.11 52.42 48.81
C ALA A 876 -17.52 53.70 49.43
N GLY A 877 -16.44 54.15 48.78
CA GLY A 877 -16.59 55.26 47.84
C GLY A 877 -15.97 56.59 48.26
N GLY A 878 -15.42 57.30 47.27
CA GLY A 878 -15.34 58.76 47.31
C GLY A 878 -13.94 59.37 47.25
N ALA A 879 -13.43 59.44 46.03
CA ALA A 879 -12.78 60.58 45.36
C ALA A 879 -12.17 61.76 46.16
N ALA A 880 -11.02 62.18 45.60
CA ALA A 880 -10.57 63.57 45.33
C ALA A 880 -9.55 64.22 46.28
N GLY A 881 -8.49 64.76 45.66
CA GLY A 881 -8.06 66.13 45.97
C GLY A 881 -6.60 66.35 46.40
N ALA A 882 -5.76 66.69 45.41
CA ALA A 882 -4.87 67.87 45.37
C ALA A 882 -3.69 68.09 46.36
N GLY A 883 -2.58 68.57 45.77
CA GLY A 883 -1.53 69.39 46.39
C GLY A 883 -0.43 68.59 47.11
N GLY A 884 0.87 68.87 47.00
CA GLY A 884 1.60 70.01 46.48
C GLY A 884 2.87 70.19 47.34
N ALA A 885 4.01 70.36 46.66
CA ALA A 885 5.24 71.06 47.11
C ALA A 885 6.11 70.54 48.28
N GLY A 886 7.42 70.82 48.13
CA GLY A 886 8.43 70.90 49.22
C GLY A 886 9.46 69.76 49.20
N SER A 887 10.58 69.85 48.48
CA SER A 887 11.83 70.59 48.77
C SER A 887 12.79 69.94 49.78
N ALA A 888 14.02 69.75 49.30
CA ALA A 888 15.30 70.09 49.93
C ALA A 888 16.04 69.10 50.85
N GLY A 889 17.37 69.12 50.66
CA GLY A 889 18.43 68.69 51.59
C GLY A 889 18.85 67.24 51.35
N GLY A 890 20.07 66.88 50.96
CA GLY A 890 21.39 67.41 51.32
C GLY A 890 22.19 66.17 51.75
N ALA A 891 23.22 65.74 51.02
CA ALA A 891 24.62 66.15 51.16
C ALA A 891 25.48 65.02 51.78
N GLY A 892 26.72 64.89 51.29
CA GLY A 892 27.85 64.22 51.94
C GLY A 892 28.09 62.77 51.52
N SER A 893 29.04 62.46 50.62
CA SER A 893 30.51 62.34 50.87
C SER A 893 30.87 61.09 51.70
N ALA A 894 31.89 60.29 51.44
CA ALA A 894 33.07 60.36 50.59
C ALA A 894 33.77 58.98 50.59
N GLY A 895 34.67 58.79 49.61
CA GLY A 895 35.91 58.01 49.73
C GLY A 895 35.77 56.48 49.63
N GLY A 896 36.56 55.76 48.86
CA GLY A 896 37.75 56.10 48.10
C GLY A 896 38.58 54.83 47.89
N ALA A 897 39.21 54.74 46.70
CA ALA A 897 40.44 54.00 46.34
C ALA A 897 40.58 52.52 46.72
N GLY A 898 41.13 51.62 45.89
CA GLY A 898 41.81 51.77 44.62
C GLY A 898 42.67 50.54 44.34
N GLY A 899 42.88 50.25 43.05
CA GLY A 899 44.04 49.53 42.47
C GLY A 899 44.12 48.01 42.65
N ALA A 900 44.78 47.23 41.78
CA ALA A 900 45.36 47.43 40.46
C ALA A 900 45.96 46.08 39.99
N GLY A 901 46.04 45.88 38.67
CA GLY A 901 46.97 44.97 37.97
C GLY A 901 46.54 43.49 37.90
N GLY A 902 46.76 42.72 36.84
CA GLY A 902 47.43 42.87 35.54
C GLY A 902 47.40 41.45 34.90
N ALA A 903 46.95 41.29 33.65
CA ALA A 903 47.77 41.20 32.42
C ALA A 903 48.12 39.75 31.96
N GLY A 904 47.95 39.50 30.64
CA GLY A 904 48.54 38.39 29.84
C GLY A 904 47.56 37.23 29.51
N SER A 905 47.01 37.04 28.30
CA SER A 905 47.60 36.60 27.00
C SER A 905 48.33 35.25 27.09
N ALA A 906 48.25 34.24 26.22
CA ALA A 906 47.54 33.97 24.96
C ALA A 906 47.73 32.46 24.64
N ALA A 907 46.86 31.92 23.78
CA ALA A 907 47.05 30.85 22.78
C ALA A 907 47.81 29.53 23.11
N GLY A 908 47.22 28.39 22.70
CA GLY A 908 47.98 27.17 22.42
C GLY A 908 47.17 25.87 22.54
N ALA A 909 47.16 25.09 21.47
CA ALA A 909 46.36 23.88 21.28
C ALA A 909 46.97 22.60 21.89
N ALA A 910 46.14 21.54 21.88
CA ALA A 910 46.42 20.11 22.01
C ALA A 910 46.49 19.50 23.42
N GLY A 911 45.85 18.34 23.57
CA GLY A 911 46.11 17.41 24.67
C GLY A 911 44.88 16.65 25.16
N ALA A 912 44.73 15.41 24.70
CA ALA A 912 43.89 14.40 25.33
C ALA A 912 44.37 14.13 26.77
N GLY A 913 43.44 13.96 27.71
CA GLY A 913 43.76 13.55 29.07
C GLY A 913 42.50 13.46 29.93
N SER A 914 42.12 12.25 30.30
CA SER A 914 41.03 11.97 31.22
C SER A 914 41.27 12.62 32.58
N ALA A 915 40.27 13.34 33.08
CA ALA A 915 40.13 13.58 34.51
C ALA A 915 38.67 13.25 34.88
N ALA A 916 38.51 12.15 35.62
CA ALA A 916 37.31 11.84 36.34
C ALA A 916 37.02 13.01 37.31
N GLY A 917 36.07 13.86 36.93
CA GLY A 917 35.41 14.79 37.83
C GLY A 917 34.05 14.21 38.18
N ALA A 918 33.92 13.70 39.41
CA ALA A 918 32.64 13.40 40.03
C ALA A 918 31.83 14.70 40.15
N GLY A 919 31.11 15.05 39.07
CA GLY A 919 30.02 16.02 39.09
C GLY A 919 28.74 15.26 39.33
N GLY A 920 28.19 15.39 40.54
CA GLY A 920 27.02 14.65 40.99
C GLY A 920 25.87 14.65 39.97
N ALA A 921 25.21 13.51 39.89
CA ALA A 921 23.90 13.37 39.26
C ALA A 921 22.97 14.43 39.86
N ALA A 922 22.82 15.56 39.15
CA ALA A 922 21.68 16.42 39.34
C ALA A 922 20.45 15.59 38.93
N ASP A 923 19.56 15.43 39.89
CA ASP A 923 18.35 14.60 39.87
C ASP A 923 17.50 14.79 38.59
N VAL A 924 17.77 13.97 37.56
CA VAL A 924 16.99 13.90 36.30
C VAL A 924 15.63 13.22 36.52
N SER A 925 15.31 12.77 37.74
CA SER A 925 14.05 12.07 38.03
C SER A 925 12.82 13.00 38.11
N LYS A 926 13.02 14.31 38.24
CA LYS A 926 11.92 15.26 38.49
C LYS A 926 11.15 15.71 37.23
N ASP A 927 11.70 15.53 36.04
CA ASP A 927 11.09 16.02 34.77
C ASP A 927 10.33 14.94 33.98
N LYS A 928 10.18 13.73 34.53
CA LYS A 928 9.52 12.60 33.86
C LYS A 928 8.41 11.98 34.72
N PHE A 929 7.45 11.35 34.06
CA PHE A 929 6.49 10.45 34.69
C PHE A 929 6.34 9.18 33.86
N SER A 930 5.94 8.09 34.50
CA SER A 930 5.77 6.79 33.84
C SER A 930 4.30 6.38 33.81
N ILE A 931 3.89 5.75 32.72
CA ILE A 931 2.64 4.99 32.64
C ILE A 931 2.96 3.53 32.37
N SER A 932 2.26 2.61 33.02
CA SER A 932 2.50 1.17 32.87
C SER A 932 1.19 0.40 32.76
N ASN A 933 1.20 -0.64 31.93
CA ASN A 933 0.13 -1.64 31.87
C ASN A 933 0.54 -2.97 32.52
N GLY A 934 1.65 -2.98 33.29
CA GLY A 934 2.24 -4.17 33.92
C GLY A 934 3.20 -4.94 33.00
N ASN A 935 3.04 -4.86 31.68
CA ASN A 935 3.89 -5.52 30.68
C ASN A 935 4.81 -4.55 29.92
N CYS A 936 4.56 -3.25 30.00
CA CYS A 936 5.37 -2.22 29.38
C CYS A 936 5.21 -0.95 30.20
N GLU A 937 6.32 -0.30 30.51
CA GLU A 937 6.35 1.00 31.14
C GLU A 937 6.91 2.02 30.16
N VAL A 938 6.18 3.11 29.94
CA VAL A 938 6.57 4.22 29.05
C VAL A 938 6.86 5.44 29.91
N GLU A 939 8.09 5.94 29.81
CA GLU A 939 8.50 7.21 30.40
C GLU A 939 8.15 8.36 29.46
N LEU A 940 7.51 9.38 30.01
CA LEU A 940 7.05 10.58 29.31
C LEU A 940 7.66 11.82 29.97
N GLY A 941 7.94 12.85 29.18
CA GLY A 941 8.34 14.15 29.72
C GLY A 941 7.14 14.85 30.39
N ARG A 942 7.34 15.40 31.59
CA ARG A 942 6.25 16.09 32.34
C ARG A 942 5.77 17.36 31.65
N MET A 943 6.65 18.06 30.94
CA MET A 943 6.36 19.35 30.32
C MET A 943 5.85 19.23 28.88
N ASP A 944 6.39 18.30 28.10
CA ASP A 944 6.07 18.14 26.67
C ASP A 944 5.15 16.93 26.38
N GLY A 945 5.00 16.01 27.33
CA GLY A 945 4.22 14.78 27.16
C GLY A 945 4.81 13.79 26.16
N LEU A 946 6.05 14.00 25.70
CA LEU A 946 6.69 13.19 24.66
C LEU A 946 7.39 11.97 25.27
N VAL A 947 7.41 10.85 24.54
CA VAL A 947 8.11 9.63 24.99
C VAL A 947 9.61 9.90 25.18
N LYS A 948 10.12 9.52 26.36
CA LYS A 948 11.53 9.60 26.78
C LYS A 948 12.20 8.24 26.98
N GLY A 949 11.41 7.18 27.17
CA GLY A 949 11.94 5.84 27.33
C GLY A 949 10.86 4.77 27.36
N ILE A 950 11.25 3.54 27.06
CA ILE A 950 10.37 2.36 27.10
C ILE A 950 11.08 1.24 27.86
N LYS A 951 10.44 0.71 28.89
CA LYS A 951 10.93 -0.42 29.67
C LYS A 951 10.03 -1.63 29.44
N LEU A 952 10.61 -2.67 28.84
CA LEU A 952 9.99 -3.98 28.67
C LEU A 952 10.31 -4.88 29.87
N PRO A 953 9.51 -5.93 30.16
CA PRO A 953 9.64 -6.71 31.39
C PRO A 953 10.95 -7.48 31.47
N ALA A 954 11.48 -7.90 30.32
CA ALA A 954 12.74 -8.63 30.21
C ALA A 954 13.99 -7.73 30.25
N MET A 955 13.82 -6.40 30.37
CA MET A 955 14.92 -5.44 30.29
C MET A 955 15.30 -4.90 31.67
N PRO A 956 16.59 -4.88 32.04
CA PRO A 956 17.04 -4.41 33.35
C PRO A 956 16.92 -2.89 33.52
N ALA A 957 16.85 -2.13 32.42
CA ALA A 957 16.69 -0.68 32.42
C ALA A 957 15.81 -0.23 31.23
N PRO A 958 15.15 0.95 31.32
CA PRO A 958 14.44 1.55 30.19
C PRO A 958 15.37 1.80 29.00
N LEU A 959 14.89 1.47 27.79
CA LEU A 959 15.51 1.91 26.54
C LEU A 959 15.27 3.41 26.37
N PRO A 960 16.30 4.23 26.12
CA PRO A 960 16.11 5.64 25.83
C PRO A 960 15.42 5.77 24.46
N VAL A 961 14.27 6.42 24.44
CA VAL A 961 13.49 6.71 23.22
C VAL A 961 13.16 8.19 23.25
N ARG A 962 13.60 8.95 22.24
CA ARG A 962 13.35 10.40 22.18
C ARG A 962 12.37 10.70 21.05
N GLU A 963 11.10 10.85 21.41
CA GLU A 963 10.09 11.34 20.48
C GLU A 963 10.27 12.85 20.27
N GLN A 964 10.14 13.29 19.02
CA GLN A 964 10.28 14.70 18.63
C GLN A 964 9.47 14.99 17.37
N PHE A 965 8.82 16.15 17.34
CA PHE A 965 8.19 16.70 16.15
C PHE A 965 9.05 17.82 15.55
N ALA A 966 9.26 17.78 14.24
CA ALA A 966 10.07 18.75 13.51
C ALA A 966 9.43 19.07 12.15
N LEU A 967 9.74 20.25 11.62
CA LEU A 967 9.22 20.76 10.35
C LEU A 967 10.33 20.95 9.34
N TYR A 968 10.08 20.54 8.11
CA TYR A 968 10.92 20.91 6.96
C TYR A 968 10.33 22.15 6.28
N ALA A 969 11.12 23.21 6.16
CA ALA A 969 10.86 24.21 5.13
C ALA A 969 11.15 23.55 3.78
N SER A 970 10.23 23.60 2.82
CA SER A 970 10.36 22.88 1.55
C SER A 970 9.81 23.72 0.40
N SER A 971 10.50 23.69 -0.73
CA SER A 971 10.02 24.20 -2.02
C SER A 971 9.36 23.10 -2.88
N GLY A 972 9.17 21.92 -2.28
CA GLY A 972 8.52 20.78 -2.90
C GLY A 972 7.03 21.00 -3.19
N GLY A 973 6.46 20.11 -3.99
CA GLY A 973 5.04 20.10 -4.35
C GLY A 973 4.39 18.77 -4.01
N ALA A 974 3.31 18.43 -4.72
CA ALA A 974 2.61 17.15 -4.50
C ALA A 974 3.54 15.94 -4.77
N TYR A 975 4.40 16.04 -5.78
CA TYR A 975 5.34 14.98 -6.17
C TYR A 975 6.69 15.09 -5.44
N LEU A 976 7.31 16.27 -5.53
CA LEU A 976 8.69 16.50 -5.12
C LEU A 976 8.80 16.89 -3.65
N PHE A 977 9.79 16.35 -2.95
CA PHE A 977 10.19 16.83 -1.64
C PHE A 977 11.58 17.49 -1.75
N ARG A 978 11.62 18.83 -1.62
CA ARG A 978 12.84 19.64 -1.73
C ARG A 978 13.07 20.46 -0.45
N PRO A 979 13.58 19.83 0.62
CA PRO A 979 13.78 20.51 1.89
C PRO A 979 14.93 21.53 1.83
N HIS A 980 14.73 22.67 2.49
CA HIS A 980 15.76 23.71 2.70
C HIS A 980 16.60 23.38 3.94
N GLY A 981 17.34 22.26 3.88
CA GLY A 981 18.16 21.78 4.99
C GLY A 981 17.43 20.80 5.92
N ALA A 982 17.97 20.63 7.13
CA ALA A 982 17.42 19.69 8.12
C ALA A 982 16.10 20.18 8.73
N ALA A 983 15.29 19.24 9.24
CA ALA A 983 14.07 19.59 9.95
C ALA A 983 14.36 20.42 11.21
N VAL A 984 13.52 21.42 11.47
CA VAL A 984 13.59 22.27 12.66
C VAL A 984 12.59 21.77 13.70
N PRO A 985 13.01 21.44 14.93
CA PRO A 985 12.11 21.02 16.00
C PRO A 985 11.01 22.06 16.31
N ILE A 986 9.78 21.59 16.49
CA ILE A 986 8.64 22.46 16.89
C ILE A 986 8.77 22.86 18.36
N VAL A 987 9.14 21.91 19.21
CA VAL A 987 9.42 22.16 20.62
C VAL A 987 10.93 22.39 20.77
N LYS A 988 11.33 23.63 21.05
CA LYS A 988 12.72 23.92 21.45
C LYS A 988 12.93 23.30 22.83
N GLU A 989 13.86 22.35 22.95
CA GLU A 989 14.49 22.11 24.25
C GLU A 989 15.01 23.46 24.74
N GLN A 990 14.52 23.93 25.89
CA GLN A 990 15.10 25.09 26.54
C GLN A 990 16.56 24.77 26.87
N GLN A 991 17.48 25.10 25.98
CA GLN A 991 18.89 25.19 26.33
C GLN A 991 19.03 26.36 27.30
N ARG A 992 19.27 26.04 28.58
CA ARG A 992 19.64 27.00 29.62
C ARG A 992 20.78 27.88 29.11
N GLY A 993 20.58 29.20 29.21
CA GLY A 993 21.28 30.22 28.44
C GLY A 993 22.80 30.27 28.56
N GLY A 994 23.46 30.28 27.41
CA GLY A 994 24.77 30.91 27.21
C GLY A 994 24.59 32.36 26.77
N ARG A 995 25.03 33.30 27.59
CA ARG A 995 24.97 34.75 27.35
C ARG A 995 25.87 35.12 26.17
N VAL A 996 25.33 35.29 24.97
CA VAL A 996 26.06 35.84 23.82
C VAL A 996 26.15 37.36 23.97
N LYS A 997 27.36 37.88 24.17
CA LYS A 997 27.64 39.33 24.11
C LYS A 997 27.37 39.82 22.69
N LYS A 998 26.41 40.75 22.52
CA LYS A 998 26.27 41.55 21.30
C LYS A 998 27.49 42.45 21.13
N GLY A 999 28.32 42.18 20.13
CA GLY A 999 29.27 43.13 19.58
C GLY A 999 28.52 44.09 18.66
N SER A 1000 28.59 45.38 18.96
CA SER A 1000 28.19 46.46 18.07
C SER A 1000 29.19 46.56 16.92
N ASN A 1001 28.72 46.42 15.68
CA ASN A 1001 29.16 47.25 14.57
C ASN A 1001 28.07 47.19 13.50
N GLY A 1002 27.51 48.37 13.23
CA GLY A 1002 26.56 48.56 12.15
C GLY A 1002 27.30 48.75 10.84
N GLU A 1003 26.69 48.27 9.77
CA GLU A 1003 26.71 48.95 8.48
C GLU A 1003 25.44 48.56 7.72
N LYS A 1004 24.85 49.57 7.08
CA LYS A 1004 23.55 49.60 6.43
C LYS A 1004 23.62 48.88 5.08
N GLU A 1005 22.53 48.22 4.66
CA GLU A 1005 21.94 48.42 3.33
C GLU A 1005 20.59 47.68 3.15
N GLY A 1006 19.61 48.38 2.57
CA GLY A 1006 18.62 47.80 1.65
C GLY A 1006 17.36 47.15 2.22
N SER A 1007 16.39 47.97 2.63
CA SER A 1007 15.01 47.58 2.93
C SER A 1007 14.25 47.05 1.69
N GLY A 1008 13.76 45.82 1.78
CA GLY A 1008 12.67 45.28 0.96
C GLY A 1008 11.77 44.45 1.88
N GLU A 1009 10.56 44.95 2.13
CA GLU A 1009 9.59 44.45 3.10
C GLU A 1009 9.18 42.99 2.85
N CYS A 1010 9.50 42.09 3.79
CA CYS A 1010 8.79 40.83 3.97
C CYS A 1010 7.97 40.94 5.25
N GLY A 1011 6.65 41.00 5.08
CA GLY A 1011 5.68 41.08 6.17
C GLY A 1011 5.83 39.94 7.16
N GLU A 1012 5.94 40.33 8.43
CA GLU A 1012 5.84 39.48 9.60
C GLU A 1012 4.48 38.77 9.61
N TRP A 1013 4.48 37.45 9.44
CA TRP A 1013 3.39 36.61 9.91
C TRP A 1013 3.81 36.05 11.26
N ALA A 1014 3.34 36.71 12.32
CA ALA A 1014 3.44 36.25 13.69
C ALA A 1014 2.72 34.89 13.82
N TRP A 1015 3.48 33.88 14.20
CA TRP A 1015 2.96 32.60 14.64
C TRP A 1015 2.48 32.74 16.09
N GLU A 1016 1.18 32.86 16.30
CA GLU A 1016 0.55 32.53 17.59
C GLU A 1016 0.12 31.07 17.53
N GLY A 1017 0.77 30.26 18.36
CA GLY A 1017 0.70 28.80 18.38
C GLY A 1017 -0.24 28.22 19.41
#